data_AF-A0A2G5U371-F1
#
_entry.id   AF-A0A2G5U371-F1
#
_cell.length_a   1.000
_cell.length_b   1.000
_cell.length_c   1.000
_cell.angle_alpha   90.00
_cell.angle_beta   90.00
_cell.angle_gamma   90.00
#
_symmetry.space_group_name_H-M   'P 1'
#
loop_
_entity.id
_entity.type
_entity.pdbx_description
1 polymer ?
#
loop_
_entity_poly.entity_id
_entity_poly.type
_entity_poly.pdbx_seq_one_letter_code
_entity_poly.pdbx_strand_id
1 'polypeptide(L)'
;MCSMVNIFEASILLKSLDDKKRPIHTECGHSLCTECIERHPICPICHRTTVEKDNFTVRAIFDSLKYQPLTVFKNWYYADISEPEICSGCFETSQRLRICVTCELSLNNLFVEEVRDDGTPWVDFGQSAEAERRLKKPPVNGAQEQPRKVRPRFRAPFNILANRVFCSDCILNEHEGHVVKTLEELEYSETDLKKLSSGIASGYLLKELKERKGNCFLKNMRMQRLCERLAHHALFYYPDPIKNPHREFHDFQPSKVNKFFEPSSSNCSELVSQDEGDSLIICLEEQLQVLNSGRNCDCEGIWNELHRLGFGNQVQKKYVDMINGLGYLTSFECPLSDVEISGLRERAIEMSKAKIFSVYTAFCWNHRKNDACCIFDNVHHKPVRCQNCKMSICMDCLQNDPNYKCSFCGNPYSEIGFFEAQDNTINYEALNLIEFYKEHCVDMFAKWWNCNAIDIGFCLSCNSYSDKLEICTSCELKQQIPALRPSLQETRLQFNYDGLATLPMRWQCEECEKRLQANWMHQYFGNSRLERRAGELNRGCNHLKSRLAKPQDKCEHKPIKLKDIPNYQYAMKVATMSLFQRILKAGIEGKVNCKLWKIRMLNIYGIMIGHLRCYFKTAMAGSEEDEPNDLRFKITFWIDHIKQEWNQYKSKKEQMCKCTEIWNCSDNDSRKKLKEIASFHRNEVVDRCPLQMEHGIFFEMSNSIRK
;
A
#
# COMPACT_ATOMS: atom_id res chain seq x y z
N MET A 1 -18.72 36.34 -7.55
CA MET A 1 -18.06 37.21 -6.55
C MET A 1 -17.30 36.31 -5.59
N CYS A 2 -16.00 36.13 -5.85
CA CYS A 2 -15.12 35.30 -5.02
C CYS A 2 -14.45 36.21 -4.00
N SER A 3 -15.14 36.55 -2.91
CA SER A 3 -14.52 37.29 -1.81
C SER A 3 -13.55 36.39 -1.04
N MET A 4 -12.52 36.97 -0.44
CA MET A 4 -11.68 36.30 0.57
C MET A 4 -12.55 35.61 1.65
N VAL A 5 -13.70 36.20 1.96
CA VAL A 5 -14.72 35.64 2.86
C VAL A 5 -15.29 34.32 2.34
N ASN A 6 -15.63 34.19 1.06
CA ASN A 6 -16.17 32.94 0.48
C ASN A 6 -15.13 31.80 0.50
N ILE A 7 -13.85 32.11 0.24
CA ILE A 7 -12.75 31.13 0.30
C ILE A 7 -12.44 30.74 1.75
N PHE A 8 -12.61 31.67 2.68
CA PHE A 8 -12.43 31.43 4.09
C PHE A 8 -13.57 30.66 4.75
N GLU A 9 -14.81 30.94 4.38
CA GLU A 9 -15.94 30.08 4.71
C GLU A 9 -15.61 28.65 4.28
N ALA A 10 -15.11 28.42 3.05
CA ALA A 10 -14.62 27.11 2.62
C ALA A 10 -13.47 26.53 3.51
N SER A 11 -12.63 27.38 4.12
CA SER A 11 -11.55 26.96 5.04
C SER A 11 -12.02 26.60 6.46
N ILE A 12 -13.03 27.31 7.00
CA ILE A 12 -13.75 26.89 8.22
C ILE A 12 -14.42 25.56 7.92
N LEU A 13 -15.08 25.46 6.76
CA LEU A 13 -15.82 24.28 6.32
C LEU A 13 -14.93 23.04 6.19
N LEU A 14 -13.68 23.17 5.72
CA LEU A 14 -12.71 22.08 5.71
C LEU A 14 -12.38 21.53 7.12
N LYS A 15 -12.43 22.38 8.16
CA LYS A 15 -12.23 22.00 9.57
C LYS A 15 -13.54 21.58 10.29
N SER A 16 -14.70 21.92 9.75
CA SER A 16 -16.03 21.78 10.38
C SER A 16 -16.83 20.54 9.97
N LEU A 17 -16.25 19.66 9.15
CA LEU A 17 -16.90 18.49 8.55
C LEU A 17 -16.94 17.23 9.44
N ASP A 18 -16.90 17.41 10.75
CA ASP A 18 -17.40 16.42 11.71
C ASP A 18 -18.76 16.96 12.16
N ASP A 19 -19.82 16.14 12.24
CA ASP A 19 -21.19 16.58 12.62
C ASP A 19 -21.22 17.32 13.98
N LYS A 20 -20.12 17.26 14.72
CA LYS A 20 -19.79 17.91 15.99
C LYS A 20 -19.23 19.33 15.88
N LYS A 21 -19.00 19.88 14.68
CA LYS A 21 -18.43 21.23 14.43
C LYS A 21 -19.35 22.11 13.58
N ARG A 22 -20.64 22.19 13.90
CA ARG A 22 -21.65 22.90 13.09
C ARG A 22 -21.44 24.43 13.15
N PRO A 23 -21.60 25.16 12.03
CA PRO A 23 -21.52 26.62 12.03
C PRO A 23 -22.75 27.24 12.72
N ILE A 24 -22.51 28.11 13.69
CA ILE A 24 -23.51 28.78 14.54
C ILE A 24 -23.25 30.29 14.50
N HIS A 25 -24.33 31.08 14.51
CA HIS A 25 -24.27 32.51 14.74
C HIS A 25 -24.14 32.82 16.22
N THR A 26 -23.24 33.74 16.53
CA THR A 26 -23.24 34.49 17.79
C THR A 26 -24.17 35.71 17.64
N GLU A 27 -24.67 36.31 18.73
CA GLU A 27 -25.52 37.52 18.66
C GLU A 27 -24.86 38.70 17.92
N CYS A 28 -23.53 38.70 17.85
CA CYS A 28 -22.76 39.70 17.13
C CYS A 28 -22.61 39.44 15.62
N GLY A 29 -23.25 38.39 15.08
CA GLY A 29 -23.25 38.07 13.66
C GLY A 29 -22.04 37.26 13.17
N HIS A 30 -21.01 37.07 14.01
CA HIS A 30 -19.85 36.25 13.65
C HIS A 30 -20.15 34.75 13.70
N SER A 31 -19.62 34.02 12.71
CA SER A 31 -19.78 32.57 12.58
C SER A 31 -18.69 31.80 13.34
N LEU A 32 -19.09 30.94 14.27
CA LEU A 32 -18.20 30.02 15.01
C LEU A 32 -18.71 28.58 14.84
N CYS A 33 -17.86 27.56 15.04
CA CYS A 33 -18.37 26.19 15.15
C CYS A 33 -18.87 25.89 16.58
N THR A 34 -19.73 24.87 16.74
CA THR A 34 -20.20 24.32 18.04
C THR A 34 -19.08 24.18 19.07
N GLU A 35 -17.97 23.54 18.70
CA GLU A 35 -16.82 23.35 19.60
C GLU A 35 -16.12 24.66 19.98
N CYS A 36 -16.12 25.66 19.08
CA CYS A 36 -15.55 26.97 19.36
C CYS A 36 -16.44 27.79 20.29
N ILE A 37 -17.77 27.69 20.21
CA ILE A 37 -18.69 28.37 21.14
C ILE A 37 -18.57 27.79 22.54
N GLU A 38 -18.47 26.46 22.67
CA GLU A 38 -18.24 25.81 23.97
C GLU A 38 -16.93 26.26 24.63
N ARG A 39 -15.89 26.51 23.82
CA ARG A 39 -14.57 26.97 24.32
C ARG A 39 -14.49 28.47 24.54
N HIS A 40 -15.29 29.25 23.84
CA HIS A 40 -15.24 30.70 23.85
C HIS A 40 -16.64 31.27 24.16
N PRO A 41 -17.01 31.41 25.46
CA PRO A 41 -18.28 32.01 25.87
C PRO A 41 -18.40 33.50 25.50
N ILE A 42 -17.30 34.08 25.03
CA ILE A 42 -17.17 35.44 24.51
C ILE A 42 -16.59 35.32 23.10
N CYS A 43 -17.19 36.01 22.13
CA CYS A 43 -16.80 35.96 20.73
C CYS A 43 -15.32 36.38 20.61
N PRO A 44 -14.45 35.55 20.01
CA PRO A 44 -13.03 35.85 19.90
C PRO A 44 -12.72 36.94 18.86
N ILE A 45 -13.73 37.43 18.13
CA ILE A 45 -13.59 38.46 17.10
C ILE A 45 -13.98 39.84 17.66
N CYS A 46 -15.18 39.99 18.23
CA CYS A 46 -15.69 41.29 18.70
C CYS A 46 -15.99 41.36 20.20
N HIS A 47 -15.61 40.33 20.97
CA HIS A 47 -15.70 40.29 22.43
C HIS A 47 -17.11 40.43 23.03
N ARG A 48 -18.16 40.19 22.26
CA ARG A 48 -19.54 40.11 22.75
C ARG A 48 -19.90 38.68 23.18
N THR A 49 -20.87 38.54 24.08
CA THR A 49 -21.33 37.23 24.57
C THR A 49 -21.78 36.33 23.42
N THR A 50 -21.35 35.07 23.42
CA THR A 50 -21.80 34.09 22.43
C THR A 50 -23.08 33.41 22.92
N VAL A 51 -24.14 33.44 22.11
CA VAL A 51 -25.34 32.63 22.30
C VAL A 51 -25.43 31.68 21.11
N GLU A 52 -25.75 30.41 21.37
CA GLU A 52 -25.90 29.42 20.31
C GLU A 52 -27.18 29.68 19.50
N LYS A 53 -27.02 30.05 18.23
CA LYS A 53 -28.12 30.18 17.27
C LYS A 53 -27.75 29.57 15.92
N ASP A 54 -28.50 28.55 15.48
CA ASP A 54 -28.25 27.90 14.20
C ASP A 54 -28.25 28.90 13.03
N ASN A 55 -27.18 28.85 12.22
CA ASN A 55 -27.05 29.70 11.04
C ASN A 55 -27.59 28.98 9.80
N PHE A 56 -28.92 28.93 9.68
CA PHE A 56 -29.60 28.27 8.56
C PHE A 56 -29.23 28.85 7.18
N THR A 57 -28.86 30.14 7.12
CA THR A 57 -28.45 30.81 5.89
C THR A 57 -27.07 30.34 5.42
N VAL A 58 -26.07 30.35 6.31
CA VAL A 58 -24.73 29.81 5.98
C VAL A 58 -24.80 28.32 5.74
N ARG A 59 -25.73 27.60 6.39
CA ARG A 59 -25.99 26.19 6.08
C ARG A 59 -26.57 25.99 4.69
N ALA A 60 -27.54 26.79 4.27
CA ALA A 60 -28.09 26.72 2.92
C ALA A 60 -27.04 27.09 1.85
N ILE A 61 -26.20 28.10 2.14
CA ILE A 61 -25.05 28.46 1.31
C ILE A 61 -24.07 27.28 1.27
N PHE A 62 -23.72 26.70 2.40
CA PHE A 62 -22.84 25.54 2.50
C PHE A 62 -23.36 24.34 1.67
N ASP A 63 -24.62 23.98 1.86
CA ASP A 63 -25.25 22.89 1.12
C ASP A 63 -25.18 23.20 -0.38
N SER A 64 -25.47 24.44 -0.80
CA SER A 64 -25.37 24.85 -2.22
C SER A 64 -23.93 24.78 -2.78
N LEU A 65 -22.92 25.18 -2.00
CA LEU A 65 -21.51 25.12 -2.38
C LEU A 65 -21.03 23.65 -2.47
N LYS A 66 -21.53 22.78 -1.59
CA LYS A 66 -21.26 21.33 -1.61
C LYS A 66 -21.80 20.65 -2.87
N TYR A 67 -22.94 21.12 -3.39
CA TYR A 67 -23.50 20.61 -4.64
C TYR A 67 -22.71 21.06 -5.89
N GLN A 68 -21.91 22.11 -5.82
CA GLN A 68 -21.18 22.65 -6.99
C GLN A 68 -19.69 22.99 -6.71
N PRO A 69 -18.87 22.02 -6.26
CA PRO A 69 -17.50 22.29 -5.83
C PRO A 69 -16.60 22.76 -6.97
N LEU A 70 -16.84 22.30 -8.20
CA LEU A 70 -16.10 22.78 -9.37
C LEU A 70 -16.46 24.23 -9.71
N THR A 71 -17.71 24.65 -9.55
CA THR A 71 -18.10 26.06 -9.76
C THR A 71 -17.40 26.97 -8.77
N VAL A 72 -17.31 26.58 -7.50
CA VAL A 72 -16.56 27.31 -6.47
C VAL A 72 -15.08 27.42 -6.85
N PHE A 73 -14.48 26.31 -7.27
CA PHE A 73 -13.09 26.29 -7.71
C PHE A 73 -12.85 27.16 -8.95
N LYS A 74 -13.72 27.10 -9.97
CA LYS A 74 -13.65 27.92 -11.19
C LYS A 74 -13.74 29.41 -10.85
N ASN A 75 -14.70 29.79 -10.01
CA ASN A 75 -14.86 31.16 -9.56
C ASN A 75 -13.60 31.68 -8.86
N TRP A 76 -12.94 30.84 -8.05
CA TRP A 76 -11.66 31.19 -7.45
C TRP A 76 -10.53 31.28 -8.48
N TYR A 77 -10.42 30.28 -9.35
CA TYR A 77 -9.34 30.14 -10.32
C TYR A 77 -9.32 31.31 -11.32
N TYR A 78 -10.49 31.81 -11.72
CA TYR A 78 -10.68 32.95 -12.62
C TYR A 78 -10.99 34.28 -11.92
N ALA A 79 -10.96 34.35 -10.58
CA ALA A 79 -11.27 35.59 -9.86
C ALA A 79 -10.23 36.67 -10.16
N ASP A 80 -10.67 37.90 -10.44
CA ASP A 80 -9.83 39.08 -10.37
C ASP A 80 -9.91 39.68 -8.97
N ILE A 81 -8.76 39.96 -8.34
CA ILE A 81 -8.71 40.48 -6.95
C ILE A 81 -9.06 41.98 -6.88
N SER A 82 -9.45 42.59 -8.00
CA SER A 82 -9.87 43.99 -8.07
C SER A 82 -11.33 44.25 -7.64
N GLU A 83 -12.10 43.19 -7.34
CA GLU A 83 -13.48 43.33 -6.84
C GLU A 83 -13.51 43.81 -5.36
N PRO A 84 -14.49 44.63 -4.95
CA PRO A 84 -14.68 45.02 -3.55
C PRO A 84 -14.85 43.80 -2.63
N GLU A 85 -14.11 43.78 -1.53
CA GLU A 85 -14.09 42.66 -0.56
C GLU A 85 -14.98 42.94 0.65
N ILE A 86 -15.39 41.90 1.37
CA ILE A 86 -16.31 42.04 2.51
C ILE A 86 -15.53 42.34 3.79
N CYS A 87 -15.91 43.40 4.50
CA CYS A 87 -15.37 43.74 5.81
C CYS A 87 -15.75 42.69 6.87
N SER A 88 -14.78 42.16 7.63
CA SER A 88 -15.05 41.18 8.70
C SER A 88 -15.78 41.76 9.92
N GLY A 89 -15.86 43.09 10.04
CA GLY A 89 -16.55 43.79 11.13
C GLY A 89 -18.02 44.07 10.82
N CYS A 90 -18.30 44.75 9.69
CA CYS A 90 -19.65 45.18 9.31
C CYS A 90 -20.31 44.34 8.22
N PHE A 91 -19.59 43.43 7.56
CA PHE A 91 -20.06 42.63 6.43
C PHE A 91 -20.50 43.43 5.19
N GLU A 92 -20.14 44.71 5.12
CA GLU A 92 -20.31 45.54 3.93
C GLU A 92 -19.11 45.43 2.99
N THR A 93 -19.33 45.66 1.70
CA THR A 93 -18.28 45.65 0.69
C THR A 93 -17.39 46.89 0.82
N SER A 94 -16.08 46.70 0.69
CA SER A 94 -15.07 47.75 0.81
C SER A 94 -13.91 47.50 -0.15
N GLN A 95 -13.45 48.54 -0.82
CA GLN A 95 -12.30 48.48 -1.72
C GLN A 95 -10.95 48.55 -1.00
N ARG A 96 -10.93 48.94 0.28
CA ARG A 96 -9.69 49.17 1.03
C ARG A 96 -9.79 48.57 2.42
N LEU A 97 -9.72 47.24 2.46
CA LEU A 97 -9.64 46.53 3.72
C LEU A 97 -8.26 46.68 4.36
N ARG A 98 -8.26 46.70 5.68
CA ARG A 98 -7.11 46.95 6.54
C ARG A 98 -6.99 45.87 7.60
N ILE A 99 -5.76 45.55 7.99
CA ILE A 99 -5.43 44.63 9.08
C ILE A 99 -4.64 45.38 10.17
N CYS A 100 -4.87 45.01 11.42
CA CYS A 100 -4.20 45.61 12.57
C CYS A 100 -2.86 44.89 12.85
N VAL A 101 -1.76 45.43 12.36
CA VAL A 101 -0.41 44.85 12.51
C VAL A 101 -0.04 44.67 13.98
N THR A 102 -0.36 45.65 14.83
CA THR A 102 -0.07 45.59 16.26
C THR A 102 -0.75 44.39 16.95
N CYS A 103 -2.02 44.13 16.64
CA CYS A 103 -2.76 42.98 17.19
C CYS A 103 -2.27 41.65 16.63
N GLU A 104 -1.98 41.57 15.33
CA GLU A 104 -1.53 40.30 14.74
C GLU A 104 -0.10 39.94 15.16
N LEU A 105 0.74 40.92 15.50
CA LEU A 105 2.03 40.70 16.15
C LEU A 105 1.88 40.13 17.57
N SER A 106 1.00 40.71 18.39
CA SER A 106 0.80 40.23 19.77
C SER A 106 0.23 38.81 19.83
N LEU A 107 -0.55 38.43 18.81
CA LEU A 107 -1.12 37.09 18.66
C LEU A 107 -0.20 36.10 17.92
N ASN A 108 1.01 36.51 17.53
CA ASN A 108 1.96 35.71 16.76
C ASN A 108 1.41 35.18 15.42
N ASN A 109 0.46 35.89 14.81
CA ASN A 109 -0.14 35.51 13.54
C ASN A 109 0.65 36.01 12.32
N LEU A 110 1.49 37.04 12.51
CA LEU A 110 2.41 37.51 11.48
C LEU A 110 3.74 36.74 11.54
N PHE A 111 4.24 36.39 10.36
CA PHE A 111 5.61 35.95 10.16
C PHE A 111 6.38 36.99 9.34
N VAL A 112 7.69 37.04 9.59
CA VAL A 112 8.61 37.91 8.86
C VAL A 112 9.21 37.13 7.71
N GLU A 113 9.12 37.70 6.53
CA GLU A 113 9.64 37.14 5.30
C GLU A 113 10.74 38.04 4.72
N GLU A 114 11.91 37.48 4.44
CA GLU A 114 13.02 38.22 3.83
C GLU A 114 12.88 38.20 2.31
N VAL A 115 12.70 39.38 1.70
CA VAL A 115 12.67 39.55 0.25
C VAL A 115 13.89 40.33 -0.23
N ARG A 116 14.27 40.17 -1.50
CA ARG A 116 15.37 40.94 -2.07
C ARG A 116 15.04 42.43 -2.04
N ASP A 117 15.98 43.23 -1.58
CA ASP A 117 15.91 44.68 -1.69
C ASP A 117 16.11 45.06 -3.17
N ASP A 118 15.04 45.52 -3.78
CA ASP A 118 14.97 45.98 -5.17
C ASP A 118 15.24 47.49 -5.29
N GLY A 119 15.55 48.16 -4.18
CA GLY A 119 15.77 49.61 -4.13
C GLY A 119 14.48 50.43 -4.10
N THR A 120 13.31 49.77 -4.05
CA THR A 120 12.02 50.46 -3.90
C THR A 120 11.91 51.01 -2.47
N PRO A 121 11.64 52.32 -2.29
CA PRO A 121 11.40 52.89 -0.97
C PRO A 121 10.24 52.17 -0.29
N TRP A 122 10.48 51.64 0.91
CA TRP A 122 9.48 50.91 1.70
C TRP A 122 9.45 51.44 3.12
N VAL A 123 8.27 51.42 3.74
CA VAL A 123 8.06 51.94 5.09
C VAL A 123 8.08 50.78 6.09
N ASP A 124 8.92 50.89 7.11
CA ASP A 124 8.99 49.92 8.19
C ASP A 124 7.91 50.21 9.26
N PHE A 125 7.06 49.23 9.50
CA PHE A 125 5.97 49.21 10.47
C PHE A 125 6.28 48.29 11.67
N GLY A 126 7.56 47.98 11.90
CA GLY A 126 8.04 47.07 12.96
C GLY A 126 8.57 45.73 12.43
N GLN A 127 8.65 45.57 11.10
CA GLN A 127 9.17 44.38 10.44
C GLN A 127 10.63 44.11 10.84
N SER A 128 11.49 45.14 10.84
CA SER A 128 12.92 44.96 11.14
C SER A 128 13.15 44.60 12.61
N ALA A 129 12.45 45.28 13.53
CA ALA A 129 12.52 44.99 14.96
C ALA A 129 12.03 43.58 15.30
N GLU A 130 10.96 43.10 14.63
CA GLU A 130 10.46 41.73 14.82
C GLU A 130 11.39 40.69 14.17
N ALA A 131 12.01 41.00 13.03
CA ALA A 131 13.05 40.16 12.40
C ALA A 131 14.22 39.96 13.37
N GLU A 132 14.76 41.04 13.93
CA GLU A 132 15.84 41.03 14.91
C GLU A 132 15.46 40.25 16.17
N ARG A 133 14.23 40.41 16.67
CA ARG A 133 13.72 39.64 17.82
C ARG A 133 13.73 38.13 17.54
N ARG A 134 13.35 37.70 16.33
CA ARG A 134 13.27 36.27 15.94
C ARG A 134 14.60 35.66 15.54
N LEU A 135 15.58 36.47 15.11
CA LEU A 135 16.93 36.04 14.70
C LEU A 135 17.88 35.68 15.86
N LYS A 136 17.41 35.53 17.11
CA LYS A 136 18.20 35.00 18.25
C LYS A 136 18.55 33.50 18.11
N LYS A 137 19.10 33.06 16.97
CA LYS A 137 19.88 31.82 16.85
C LYS A 137 21.30 32.18 16.39
N PRO A 138 22.35 31.61 17.02
CA PRO A 138 23.72 31.90 16.61
C PRO A 138 23.98 31.38 15.18
N PRO A 139 24.84 32.06 14.41
CA PRO A 139 25.18 31.62 13.06
C PRO A 139 25.91 30.28 13.11
N VAL A 140 25.38 29.29 12.40
CA VAL A 140 26.08 28.03 12.15
C VAL A 140 26.98 28.22 10.93
N ASN A 141 28.29 28.31 11.19
CA ASN A 141 29.42 28.13 10.28
C ASN A 141 29.42 28.88 8.94
N GLY A 142 30.19 29.98 8.89
CA GLY A 142 31.46 29.97 8.15
C GLY A 142 31.45 29.96 6.62
N ALA A 143 30.35 30.33 5.94
CA ALA A 143 30.40 30.68 4.52
C ALA A 143 30.19 32.20 4.36
N GLN A 144 31.23 32.91 3.92
CA GLN A 144 31.12 34.29 3.43
C GLN A 144 30.33 34.28 2.12
N GLU A 145 29.00 34.19 2.20
CA GLU A 145 28.15 34.71 1.13
C GLU A 145 28.14 36.24 1.25
N GLN A 146 28.34 36.94 0.12
CA GLN A 146 28.14 38.38 0.07
C GLN A 146 26.77 38.73 0.67
N PRO A 147 26.66 39.77 1.52
CA PRO A 147 25.39 40.12 2.15
C PRO A 147 24.39 40.49 1.05
N ARG A 148 23.47 39.57 0.76
CA ARG A 148 22.30 39.90 -0.05
C ARG A 148 21.56 40.97 0.73
N LYS A 149 21.39 42.16 0.16
CA LYS A 149 20.48 43.17 0.72
C LYS A 149 19.08 42.56 0.69
N VAL A 150 18.61 42.14 1.85
CA VAL A 150 17.27 41.59 2.04
C VAL A 150 16.52 42.53 2.98
N ARG A 151 15.22 42.67 2.76
CA ARG A 151 14.33 43.46 3.61
C ARG A 151 13.22 42.58 4.18
N PRO A 152 12.83 42.77 5.45
CA PRO A 152 11.76 42.00 6.06
C PRO A 152 10.39 42.57 5.67
N ARG A 153 9.45 41.70 5.28
CA ARG A 153 8.03 42.03 5.09
C ARG A 153 7.16 41.17 5.99
N PHE A 154 6.01 41.70 6.42
CA PHE A 154 5.02 40.89 7.14
C PHE A 154 4.21 40.03 6.18
N ARG A 155 3.93 38.80 6.64
CA ARG A 155 3.03 37.86 5.99
C ARG A 155 2.16 37.17 7.03
N ALA A 156 0.99 36.73 6.60
CA ALA A 156 0.00 36.05 7.42
C ALA A 156 -0.58 34.88 6.62
N PRO A 157 -0.99 33.79 7.29
CA PRO A 157 -1.77 32.74 6.65
C PRO A 157 -3.07 33.28 6.04
N PHE A 158 -3.52 32.72 4.91
CA PHE A 158 -4.73 33.18 4.22
C PHE A 158 -5.96 33.25 5.13
N ASN A 159 -6.13 32.24 6.00
CA ASN A 159 -7.25 32.18 6.92
C ASN A 159 -7.23 33.29 7.98
N ILE A 160 -6.07 33.88 8.28
CA ILE A 160 -6.00 35.06 9.17
C ILE A 160 -6.42 36.30 8.38
N LEU A 161 -5.87 36.47 7.17
CA LEU A 161 -6.21 37.59 6.30
C LEU A 161 -7.71 37.67 6.08
N ALA A 162 -8.35 36.58 5.67
CA ALA A 162 -9.76 36.58 5.34
C ALA A 162 -10.73 36.83 6.53
N ASN A 163 -10.24 36.75 7.78
CA ASN A 163 -11.05 36.99 8.99
C ASN A 163 -10.83 38.35 9.65
N ARG A 164 -9.69 38.96 9.37
CA ARG A 164 -9.17 40.07 10.18
C ARG A 164 -8.82 41.28 9.35
N VAL A 165 -9.54 41.38 8.23
CA VAL A 165 -9.50 42.48 7.31
C VAL A 165 -10.79 43.28 7.46
N PHE A 166 -10.67 44.55 7.79
CA PHE A 166 -11.77 45.42 8.17
C PHE A 166 -11.81 46.66 7.29
N CYS A 167 -12.98 47.24 7.09
CA CYS A 167 -13.08 48.57 6.51
C CYS A 167 -12.49 49.61 7.46
N SER A 168 -12.21 50.81 6.94
CA SER A 168 -11.59 51.88 7.72
C SER A 168 -12.41 52.26 8.95
N ASP A 169 -13.73 52.28 8.86
CA ASP A 169 -14.60 52.67 9.97
C ASP A 169 -14.61 51.62 11.08
N CYS A 170 -14.71 50.34 10.72
CA CYS A 170 -14.69 49.24 11.70
C CYS A 170 -13.36 49.16 12.44
N ILE A 171 -12.23 49.26 11.71
CA ILE A 171 -10.92 49.07 12.32
C ILE A 171 -10.53 50.24 13.24
N LEU A 172 -10.96 51.46 12.92
CA LEU A 172 -10.66 52.64 13.75
C LEU A 172 -11.45 52.65 15.06
N ASN A 173 -12.66 52.09 15.06
CA ASN A 173 -13.49 52.01 16.28
C ASN A 173 -12.93 51.02 17.31
N GLU A 174 -12.24 49.95 16.88
CA GLU A 174 -11.76 48.87 17.76
C GLU A 174 -10.25 48.89 18.00
N HIS A 175 -9.47 49.66 17.23
CA HIS A 175 -8.00 49.64 17.26
C HIS A 175 -7.38 51.04 17.26
N GLU A 176 -7.96 51.97 18.01
CA GLU A 176 -7.40 53.30 18.20
C GLU A 176 -5.95 53.23 18.76
N GLY A 177 -5.02 53.96 18.13
CA GLY A 177 -3.60 53.96 18.52
C GLY A 177 -2.77 52.76 18.04
N HIS A 178 -3.37 51.79 17.34
CA HIS A 178 -2.63 50.67 16.76
C HIS A 178 -2.12 50.97 15.34
N VAL A 179 -1.09 50.23 14.90
CA VAL A 179 -0.59 50.27 13.53
C VAL A 179 -1.52 49.44 12.64
N VAL A 180 -2.22 50.11 11.74
CA VAL A 180 -3.19 49.52 10.83
C VAL A 180 -2.76 49.75 9.38
N LYS A 181 -2.83 48.70 8.55
CA LYS A 181 -2.31 48.71 7.17
C LYS A 181 -3.22 48.01 6.18
N THR A 182 -3.30 48.49 4.95
CA THR A 182 -3.93 47.75 3.85
C THR A 182 -3.06 46.57 3.41
N LEU A 183 -3.64 45.63 2.68
CA LEU A 183 -2.88 44.51 2.10
C LEU A 183 -1.83 45.02 1.09
N GLU A 184 -2.13 46.10 0.36
CA GLU A 184 -1.19 46.77 -0.55
C GLU A 184 0.00 47.38 0.21
N GLU A 185 -0.24 48.04 1.35
CA GLU A 185 0.82 48.58 2.23
C GLU A 185 1.67 47.47 2.87
N LEU A 186 1.12 46.25 2.99
CA LEU A 186 1.85 45.04 3.39
C LEU A 186 2.42 44.26 2.19
N GLU A 187 2.35 44.85 1.00
CA GLU A 187 2.94 44.35 -0.25
C GLU A 187 2.41 42.97 -0.67
N TYR A 188 1.14 42.67 -0.40
CA TYR A 188 0.50 41.51 -1.01
C TYR A 188 0.20 41.80 -2.47
N SER A 189 0.74 40.98 -3.37
CA SER A 189 0.30 40.96 -4.77
C SER A 189 -0.96 40.10 -4.95
N GLU A 190 -1.64 40.28 -6.07
CA GLU A 190 -2.73 39.38 -6.46
C GLU A 190 -2.26 37.92 -6.51
N THR A 191 -1.08 37.69 -7.10
CA THR A 191 -0.43 36.37 -7.16
C THR A 191 -0.20 35.78 -5.77
N ASP A 192 0.21 36.58 -4.77
CA ASP A 192 0.40 36.11 -3.40
C ASP A 192 -0.92 35.64 -2.79
N LEU A 193 -2.01 36.38 -2.99
CA LEU A 193 -3.33 36.03 -2.45
C LEU A 193 -3.93 34.80 -3.14
N LYS A 194 -3.79 34.68 -4.47
CA LYS A 194 -4.18 33.47 -5.23
C LYS A 194 -3.39 32.25 -4.79
N LYS A 195 -2.07 32.39 -4.60
CA LYS A 195 -1.22 31.33 -4.06
C LYS A 195 -1.66 30.90 -2.65
N LEU A 196 -1.90 31.86 -1.76
CA LEU A 196 -2.29 31.58 -0.37
C LEU A 196 -3.66 30.88 -0.27
N SER A 197 -4.56 31.16 -1.22
CA SER A 197 -5.88 30.53 -1.30
C SER A 197 -5.92 29.21 -2.09
N SER A 198 -4.95 28.94 -2.97
CA SER A 198 -4.95 27.73 -3.83
C SER A 198 -4.99 26.43 -3.05
N GLY A 199 -4.22 26.31 -1.96
CA GLY A 199 -4.25 25.13 -1.11
C GLY A 199 -5.62 24.85 -0.48
N ILE A 200 -6.38 25.89 -0.17
CA ILE A 200 -7.73 25.79 0.38
C ILE A 200 -8.71 25.37 -0.72
N ALA A 201 -8.69 26.06 -1.87
CA ALA A 201 -9.58 25.77 -2.99
C ALA A 201 -9.35 24.36 -3.56
N SER A 202 -8.11 23.97 -3.80
CA SER A 202 -7.73 22.64 -4.25
C SER A 202 -8.05 21.56 -3.22
N GLY A 203 -7.86 21.85 -1.92
CA GLY A 203 -8.20 20.96 -0.82
C GLY A 203 -9.71 20.68 -0.74
N TYR A 204 -10.53 21.73 -0.90
CA TYR A 204 -11.98 21.64 -0.97
C TYR A 204 -12.45 20.80 -2.16
N LEU A 205 -11.97 21.12 -3.37
CA LEU A 205 -12.30 20.37 -4.59
C LEU A 205 -11.99 18.87 -4.44
N LEU A 206 -10.78 18.55 -3.97
CA LEU A 206 -10.35 17.16 -3.76
C LEU A 206 -11.22 16.43 -2.74
N LYS A 207 -11.62 17.10 -1.66
CA LYS A 207 -12.44 16.48 -0.60
C LYS A 207 -13.85 16.19 -1.11
N GLU A 208 -14.53 17.21 -1.64
CA GLU A 208 -15.92 17.08 -2.06
C GLU A 208 -16.09 16.14 -3.25
N LEU A 209 -15.15 16.13 -4.20
CA LEU A 209 -15.20 15.21 -5.32
C LEU A 209 -14.78 13.78 -4.95
N LYS A 210 -14.03 13.58 -3.86
CA LYS A 210 -13.78 12.23 -3.32
C LYS A 210 -15.01 11.62 -2.67
N GLU A 211 -15.87 12.43 -2.05
CA GLU A 211 -17.12 11.96 -1.44
C GLU A 211 -18.18 11.56 -2.49
N ARG A 212 -18.07 12.10 -3.72
CA ARG A 212 -18.97 11.75 -4.82
C ARG A 212 -18.67 10.35 -5.35
N LYS A 213 -19.67 9.47 -5.25
CA LYS A 213 -19.66 8.14 -5.88
C LYS A 213 -20.62 8.15 -7.06
N GLY A 214 -20.07 8.04 -8.26
CA GLY A 214 -20.83 7.73 -9.47
C GLY A 214 -21.09 6.25 -9.65
N ASN A 215 -21.96 5.92 -10.60
CA ASN A 215 -22.37 4.54 -10.94
C ASN A 215 -21.25 3.69 -11.58
N CYS A 216 -20.14 4.31 -12.01
CA CYS A 216 -19.01 3.65 -12.65
C CYS A 216 -17.71 3.93 -11.91
N PHE A 217 -17.07 2.88 -11.39
CA PHE A 217 -15.82 2.98 -10.64
C PHE A 217 -14.66 3.57 -11.46
N LEU A 218 -14.54 3.21 -12.75
CA LEU A 218 -13.51 3.75 -13.63
C LEU A 218 -13.69 5.26 -13.90
N LYS A 219 -14.93 5.71 -14.14
CA LYS A 219 -15.24 7.14 -14.27
C LYS A 219 -14.93 7.90 -12.98
N ASN A 220 -15.28 7.34 -11.82
CA ASN A 220 -14.93 7.92 -10.52
C ASN A 220 -13.41 8.04 -10.35
N MET A 221 -12.65 6.98 -10.65
CA MET A 221 -11.19 6.98 -10.57
C MET A 221 -10.57 8.02 -11.49
N ARG A 222 -11.08 8.14 -12.73
CA ARG A 222 -10.65 9.16 -13.69
C ARG A 222 -10.92 10.57 -13.19
N MET A 223 -12.14 10.84 -12.71
CA MET A 223 -12.52 12.13 -12.14
C MET A 223 -11.58 12.50 -10.98
N GLN A 224 -11.35 11.58 -10.03
CA GLN A 224 -10.45 11.82 -8.91
C GLN A 224 -9.02 12.10 -9.38
N ARG A 225 -8.54 11.42 -10.42
CA ARG A 225 -7.21 11.66 -11.01
C ARG A 225 -7.12 13.05 -11.66
N LEU A 226 -8.15 13.49 -12.39
CA LEU A 226 -8.22 14.84 -12.95
C LEU A 226 -8.22 15.90 -11.83
N CYS A 227 -8.93 15.65 -10.73
CA CYS A 227 -8.92 16.52 -9.55
C CYS A 227 -7.53 16.62 -8.93
N GLU A 228 -6.81 15.50 -8.79
CA GLU A 228 -5.42 15.51 -8.28
C GLU A 228 -4.50 16.33 -9.19
N ARG A 229 -4.65 16.22 -10.52
CA ARG A 229 -3.85 16.99 -11.48
C ARG A 229 -4.17 18.48 -11.43
N LEU A 230 -5.45 18.85 -11.39
CA LEU A 230 -5.88 20.25 -11.31
C LEU A 230 -5.48 20.90 -9.98
N ALA A 231 -5.63 20.17 -8.86
CA ALA A 231 -5.16 20.62 -7.56
C ALA A 231 -3.65 20.85 -7.55
N HIS A 232 -2.88 19.95 -8.15
CA HIS A 232 -1.45 20.12 -8.30
C HIS A 232 -1.12 21.32 -9.19
N HIS A 233 -1.73 21.42 -10.36
CA HIS A 233 -1.57 22.56 -11.29
C HIS A 233 -1.79 23.90 -10.55
N ALA A 234 -2.91 24.05 -9.86
CA ALA A 234 -3.24 25.28 -9.13
C ALA A 234 -2.27 25.65 -8.00
N LEU A 235 -1.63 24.66 -7.37
CA LEU A 235 -0.60 24.89 -6.34
C LEU A 235 0.72 25.41 -6.92
N PHE A 236 1.02 25.10 -8.19
CA PHE A 236 2.31 25.42 -8.83
C PHE A 236 2.21 26.50 -9.91
N TYR A 237 1.02 26.79 -10.43
CA TYR A 237 0.77 27.85 -11.41
C TYR A 237 1.16 29.25 -10.89
N TYR A 238 1.03 29.49 -9.57
CA TYR A 238 1.48 30.72 -8.91
C TYR A 238 2.82 30.48 -8.18
N PRO A 239 3.99 30.67 -8.84
CA PRO A 239 5.29 30.31 -8.29
C PRO A 239 5.65 31.11 -7.03
N ASP A 240 6.45 30.50 -6.16
CA ASP A 240 6.92 31.10 -4.91
C ASP A 240 8.21 31.92 -5.12
N PRO A 241 8.21 33.24 -4.85
CA PRO A 241 9.43 34.06 -5.01
C PRO A 241 10.50 33.79 -3.91
N ILE A 242 10.14 33.17 -2.78
CA ILE A 242 11.02 32.94 -1.62
C ILE A 242 11.59 31.52 -1.62
N LYS A 243 10.91 30.55 -2.24
CA LYS A 243 11.54 29.28 -2.56
C LYS A 243 12.54 29.54 -3.68
N ASN A 244 13.76 29.84 -3.25
CA ASN A 244 14.97 29.73 -4.04
C ASN A 244 14.77 28.53 -4.99
N PRO A 245 14.87 28.66 -6.33
CA PRO A 245 14.83 27.51 -7.24
C PRO A 245 15.94 26.48 -6.92
N HIS A 246 16.84 26.83 -5.99
CA HIS A 246 17.90 25.99 -5.43
C HIS A 246 17.58 25.32 -4.08
N ARG A 247 16.44 25.59 -3.42
CA ARG A 247 15.95 24.68 -2.37
C ARG A 247 15.28 23.54 -3.09
N GLU A 248 16.05 22.47 -3.28
CA GLU A 248 15.64 21.21 -3.84
C GLU A 248 14.46 20.63 -3.03
N PHE A 249 13.23 21.08 -3.30
CA PHE A 249 12.02 20.48 -2.74
C PHE A 249 11.73 19.22 -3.54
N HIS A 250 12.42 18.16 -3.11
CA HIS A 250 12.31 16.77 -3.56
C HIS A 250 10.97 16.10 -3.18
N ASP A 251 9.88 16.87 -3.19
CA ASP A 251 8.56 16.45 -2.71
C ASP A 251 7.69 16.00 -3.88
N PHE A 252 8.02 14.84 -4.46
CA PHE A 252 7.08 14.13 -5.32
C PHE A 252 5.86 13.74 -4.49
N GLN A 253 4.67 13.97 -5.04
CA GLN A 253 3.43 13.48 -4.42
C GLN A 253 2.95 12.25 -5.21
N PRO A 254 3.09 11.03 -4.65
CA PRO A 254 2.43 9.86 -5.20
C PRO A 254 0.94 10.11 -5.35
N SER A 255 0.34 9.61 -6.43
CA SER A 255 -1.12 9.66 -6.58
C SER A 255 -1.79 8.94 -5.40
N LYS A 256 -2.79 9.59 -4.80
CA LYS A 256 -3.60 8.98 -3.74
C LYS A 256 -4.77 8.18 -4.31
N VAL A 257 -5.01 8.26 -5.62
CA VAL A 257 -6.04 7.51 -6.34
C VAL A 257 -5.56 6.09 -6.66
N ASN A 258 -4.38 5.96 -7.27
CA ASN A 258 -3.81 4.65 -7.61
C ASN A 258 -2.28 4.74 -7.74
N LYS A 259 -1.56 3.78 -7.15
CA LYS A 259 -0.10 3.70 -7.17
C LYS A 259 0.52 3.49 -8.55
N PHE A 260 -0.24 3.21 -9.60
CA PHE A 260 0.29 3.09 -10.97
C PHE A 260 0.15 4.38 -11.77
N PHE A 261 -0.61 5.37 -11.28
CA PHE A 261 -0.58 6.69 -11.90
C PHE A 261 0.78 7.33 -11.70
N GLU A 262 1.23 8.07 -12.72
CA GLU A 262 2.44 8.85 -12.63
C GLU A 262 2.34 9.88 -11.48
N PRO A 263 3.37 10.02 -10.64
CA PRO A 263 3.41 11.06 -9.63
C PRO A 263 3.36 12.43 -10.28
N SER A 264 2.73 13.39 -9.62
CA SER A 264 2.85 14.79 -10.04
C SER A 264 4.24 15.29 -9.65
N SER A 265 5.01 15.79 -10.62
CA SER A 265 6.37 16.28 -10.40
C SER A 265 6.36 17.71 -9.87
N SER A 266 7.18 17.97 -8.85
CA SER A 266 7.42 19.32 -8.32
C SER A 266 8.41 20.14 -9.17
N ASN A 267 9.04 19.53 -10.18
CA ASN A 267 10.00 20.19 -11.07
C ASN A 267 9.28 21.10 -12.07
N CYS A 268 8.81 22.25 -11.60
CA CYS A 268 8.40 23.38 -12.44
C CYS A 268 9.64 24.18 -12.88
N SER A 269 10.55 23.57 -13.64
CA SER A 269 11.48 24.36 -14.46
C SER A 269 10.78 24.95 -15.69
N GLU A 270 9.65 24.36 -16.09
CA GLU A 270 8.76 24.87 -17.12
C GLU A 270 7.58 25.57 -16.47
N LEU A 271 7.31 26.81 -16.89
CA LEU A 271 6.13 27.57 -16.50
C LEU A 271 4.88 26.77 -16.90
N VAL A 272 4.08 26.36 -15.92
CA VAL A 272 2.80 25.69 -16.17
C VAL A 272 1.86 26.70 -16.82
N SER A 273 1.27 26.37 -17.97
CA SER A 273 0.39 27.30 -18.70
C SER A 273 -1.01 27.35 -18.12
N GLN A 274 -1.70 28.48 -18.32
CA GLN A 274 -3.11 28.63 -17.97
C GLN A 274 -3.99 27.68 -18.79
N ASP A 275 -3.66 27.49 -20.07
CA ASP A 275 -4.35 26.59 -21.00
C ASP A 275 -4.45 25.14 -20.50
N GLU A 276 -3.42 24.64 -19.81
CA GLU A 276 -3.46 23.30 -19.21
C GLU A 276 -4.50 23.22 -18.08
N GLY A 277 -4.55 24.25 -17.24
CA GLY A 277 -5.53 24.35 -16.15
C GLY A 277 -6.96 24.46 -16.68
N ASP A 278 -7.16 25.27 -17.73
CA ASP A 278 -8.45 25.42 -18.40
C ASP A 278 -8.92 24.10 -19.03
N SER A 279 -8.01 23.38 -19.69
CA SER A 279 -8.29 22.06 -20.26
C SER A 279 -8.70 21.04 -19.19
N LEU A 280 -8.02 21.07 -18.03
CA LEU A 280 -8.36 20.20 -16.89
C LEU A 280 -9.73 20.55 -16.30
N ILE A 281 -10.05 21.84 -16.18
CA ILE A 281 -11.35 22.32 -15.69
C ILE A 281 -12.47 21.87 -16.63
N ILE A 282 -12.33 22.08 -17.94
CA ILE A 282 -13.32 21.67 -18.95
C ILE A 282 -13.53 20.16 -18.90
N CYS A 283 -12.44 19.38 -18.91
CA CYS A 283 -12.52 17.93 -18.86
C CYS A 283 -13.22 17.45 -17.58
N LEU A 284 -12.90 18.04 -16.42
CA LEU A 284 -13.53 17.69 -15.16
C LEU A 284 -15.03 18.03 -15.14
N GLU A 285 -15.42 19.17 -15.74
CA GLU A 285 -16.81 19.58 -15.88
C GLU A 285 -17.62 18.60 -16.73
N GLU A 286 -17.09 18.23 -17.90
CA GLU A 286 -17.69 17.23 -18.76
C GLU A 286 -17.80 15.86 -18.06
N GLN A 287 -16.75 15.42 -17.36
CA GLN A 287 -16.76 14.16 -16.60
C GLN A 287 -17.80 14.16 -15.47
N LEU A 288 -18.00 15.29 -14.78
CA LEU A 288 -19.01 15.42 -13.73
C LEU A 288 -20.43 15.31 -14.28
N GLN A 289 -20.70 15.88 -15.46
CA GLN A 289 -22.01 15.80 -16.11
C GLN A 289 -22.35 14.35 -16.51
N VAL A 290 -21.37 13.56 -16.92
CA VAL A 290 -21.54 12.16 -17.37
C VAL A 290 -21.23 11.12 -16.28
N LEU A 291 -20.98 11.55 -15.04
CA LEU A 291 -20.56 10.67 -13.94
C LEU A 291 -21.62 9.60 -13.63
N ASN A 292 -22.88 10.01 -13.69
CA ASN A 292 -24.04 9.15 -13.43
C ASN A 292 -24.72 8.68 -14.73
N SER A 293 -24.23 9.09 -15.90
CA SER A 293 -24.78 8.64 -17.18
C SER A 293 -24.27 7.23 -17.50
N GLY A 294 -25.18 6.33 -17.87
CA GLY A 294 -24.87 4.96 -18.31
C GLY A 294 -25.68 3.89 -17.59
N ARG A 295 -25.71 2.68 -18.17
CA ARG A 295 -26.30 1.47 -17.57
C ARG A 295 -25.50 1.03 -16.34
N ASN A 296 -26.05 0.11 -15.54
CA ASN A 296 -25.35 -0.54 -14.42
C ASN A 296 -23.95 -1.02 -14.87
N CYS A 297 -22.88 -0.42 -14.33
CA CYS A 297 -21.49 -0.82 -14.58
C CYS A 297 -21.07 -1.91 -13.61
N ASP A 298 -20.51 -3.02 -14.10
CA ASP A 298 -19.91 -4.06 -13.24
C ASP A 298 -18.38 -3.92 -13.09
N CYS A 299 -17.82 -2.77 -13.49
CA CYS A 299 -16.40 -2.47 -13.38
C CYS A 299 -15.88 -2.60 -11.92
N GLU A 300 -16.67 -2.20 -10.93
CA GLU A 300 -16.30 -2.39 -9.52
C GLU A 300 -16.34 -3.88 -9.10
N GLY A 301 -17.32 -4.64 -9.61
CA GLY A 301 -17.42 -6.08 -9.37
C GLY A 301 -16.20 -6.83 -9.91
N ILE A 302 -15.79 -6.52 -11.15
CA ILE A 302 -14.59 -7.09 -11.78
C ILE A 302 -13.32 -6.70 -11.02
N TRP A 303 -13.20 -5.44 -10.60
CA TRP A 303 -12.10 -4.97 -9.78
C TRP A 303 -11.98 -5.79 -8.48
N ASN A 304 -13.07 -5.90 -7.74
CA ASN A 304 -13.12 -6.61 -6.47
C ASN A 304 -12.89 -8.11 -6.65
N GLU A 305 -13.43 -8.71 -7.71
CA GLU A 305 -13.19 -10.10 -8.07
C GLU A 305 -11.70 -10.35 -8.29
N LEU A 306 -11.05 -9.58 -9.17
CA LEU A 306 -9.64 -9.77 -9.49
C LEU A 306 -8.72 -9.51 -8.28
N HIS A 307 -9.04 -8.55 -7.42
CA HIS A 307 -8.33 -8.38 -6.14
C HIS A 307 -8.45 -9.60 -5.25
N ARG A 308 -9.66 -10.15 -5.10
CA ARG A 308 -9.92 -11.37 -4.32
C ARG A 308 -9.19 -12.58 -4.89
N LEU A 309 -9.04 -12.66 -6.22
CA LEU A 309 -8.29 -13.72 -6.90
C LEU A 309 -6.77 -13.51 -6.90
N GLY A 310 -6.27 -12.41 -6.31
CA GLY A 310 -4.83 -12.11 -6.21
C GLY A 310 -4.23 -11.42 -7.45
N PHE A 311 -5.05 -10.86 -8.33
CA PHE A 311 -4.63 -10.13 -9.54
C PHE A 311 -4.80 -8.61 -9.39
N GLY A 312 -4.75 -8.12 -8.14
CA GLY A 312 -4.99 -6.72 -7.80
C GLY A 312 -4.07 -5.76 -8.55
N ASN A 313 -2.77 -6.08 -8.64
CA ASN A 313 -1.83 -5.22 -9.38
C ASN A 313 -2.15 -5.17 -10.88
N GLN A 314 -2.48 -6.31 -11.50
CA GLN A 314 -2.76 -6.38 -12.93
C GLN A 314 -4.01 -5.58 -13.29
N VAL A 315 -5.09 -5.72 -12.51
CA VAL A 315 -6.32 -4.97 -12.76
C VAL A 315 -6.12 -3.48 -12.50
N GLN A 316 -5.40 -3.11 -11.43
CA GLN A 316 -5.06 -1.71 -11.14
C GLN A 316 -4.31 -1.06 -12.31
N LYS A 317 -3.28 -1.73 -12.82
CA LYS A 317 -2.50 -1.26 -13.96
C LYS A 317 -3.34 -1.13 -15.22
N LYS A 318 -4.14 -2.15 -15.54
CA LYS A 318 -5.04 -2.09 -16.69
C LYS A 318 -6.03 -0.93 -16.61
N TYR A 319 -6.55 -0.66 -15.42
CA TYR A 319 -7.48 0.46 -15.21
C TYR A 319 -6.78 1.80 -15.38
N VAL A 320 -5.55 1.93 -14.88
CA VAL A 320 -4.71 3.12 -15.12
C VAL A 320 -4.38 3.28 -16.61
N ASP A 321 -4.01 2.20 -17.31
CA ASP A 321 -3.71 2.22 -18.74
C ASP A 321 -4.92 2.69 -19.55
N MET A 322 -6.13 2.18 -19.23
CA MET A 322 -7.39 2.62 -19.85
C MET A 322 -7.65 4.11 -19.59
N ILE A 323 -7.50 4.57 -18.35
CA ILE A 323 -7.73 5.98 -18.00
C ILE A 323 -6.72 6.89 -18.70
N ASN A 324 -5.44 6.50 -18.74
CA ASN A 324 -4.40 7.27 -19.42
C ASN A 324 -4.64 7.30 -20.93
N GLY A 325 -5.09 6.19 -21.53
CA GLY A 325 -5.41 6.11 -22.96
C GLY A 325 -6.56 7.03 -23.39
N LEU A 326 -7.47 7.39 -22.48
CA LEU A 326 -8.54 8.36 -22.76
C LEU A 326 -8.06 9.82 -22.78
N GLY A 327 -6.92 10.13 -22.15
CA GLY A 327 -6.43 11.50 -22.02
C GLY A 327 -7.51 12.46 -21.49
N TYR A 328 -7.77 13.54 -22.24
CA TYR A 328 -8.81 14.53 -21.95
C TYR A 328 -10.17 14.28 -22.64
N LEU A 329 -10.33 13.15 -23.35
CA LEU A 329 -11.56 12.87 -24.12
C LEU A 329 -12.74 12.48 -23.23
N THR A 330 -13.91 13.08 -23.40
CA THR A 330 -15.08 12.68 -22.59
C THR A 330 -15.67 11.36 -23.03
N SER A 331 -15.85 10.44 -22.08
CA SER A 331 -16.46 9.12 -22.30
C SER A 331 -17.83 9.03 -21.63
N PHE A 332 -18.87 8.83 -22.44
CA PHE A 332 -20.24 8.64 -21.96
C PHE A 332 -20.48 7.23 -21.43
N GLU A 333 -19.72 6.25 -21.89
CA GLU A 333 -19.80 4.86 -21.46
C GLU A 333 -18.63 4.48 -20.54
N CYS A 334 -18.74 3.33 -19.88
CA CYS A 334 -17.61 2.76 -19.15
C CYS A 334 -16.53 2.38 -20.16
N PRO A 335 -15.26 2.80 -19.97
CA PRO A 335 -14.20 2.44 -20.91
C PRO A 335 -13.77 0.98 -20.80
N LEU A 336 -14.26 0.23 -19.81
CA LEU A 336 -14.00 -1.19 -19.68
C LEU A 336 -14.83 -1.96 -20.71
N SER A 337 -14.19 -2.52 -21.73
CA SER A 337 -14.81 -3.55 -22.56
C SER A 337 -14.59 -4.94 -21.98
N ASP A 338 -15.57 -5.85 -22.18
CA ASP A 338 -15.43 -7.25 -21.77
C ASP A 338 -14.25 -7.94 -22.48
N VAL A 339 -13.93 -7.53 -23.71
CA VAL A 339 -12.81 -8.08 -24.50
C VAL A 339 -11.45 -7.74 -23.88
N GLU A 340 -11.28 -6.54 -23.32
CA GLU A 340 -10.01 -6.11 -22.75
C GLU A 340 -9.66 -6.82 -21.44
N ILE A 341 -10.68 -7.26 -20.68
CA ILE A 341 -10.50 -7.85 -19.36
C ILE A 341 -10.74 -9.36 -19.31
N SER A 342 -11.44 -9.95 -20.30
CA SER A 342 -11.76 -11.38 -20.36
C SER A 342 -10.51 -12.25 -20.22
N GLY A 343 -9.45 -11.96 -20.98
CA GLY A 343 -8.21 -12.73 -20.91
C GLY A 343 -7.46 -12.60 -19.57
N LEU A 344 -7.63 -11.50 -18.83
CA LEU A 344 -7.11 -11.40 -17.46
C LEU A 344 -8.00 -12.19 -16.48
N ARG A 345 -9.32 -12.10 -16.63
CA ARG A 345 -10.30 -12.76 -15.78
C ARG A 345 -10.26 -14.28 -15.93
N GLU A 346 -10.17 -14.80 -17.14
CA GLU A 346 -10.05 -16.24 -17.44
C GLU A 346 -8.78 -16.81 -16.80
N ARG A 347 -7.63 -16.15 -17.00
CA ARG A 347 -6.38 -16.52 -16.34
C ARG A 347 -6.49 -16.48 -14.82
N ALA A 348 -7.15 -15.46 -14.27
CA ALA A 348 -7.36 -15.36 -12.82
C ALA A 348 -8.23 -16.49 -12.27
N ILE A 349 -9.33 -16.82 -12.96
CA ILE A 349 -10.22 -17.92 -12.60
C ILE A 349 -9.47 -19.25 -12.66
N GLU A 350 -8.74 -19.50 -13.74
CA GLU A 350 -7.94 -20.72 -13.91
C GLU A 350 -6.90 -20.88 -12.78
N MET A 351 -6.12 -19.83 -12.52
CA MET A 351 -5.11 -19.84 -11.45
C MET A 351 -5.74 -19.97 -10.05
N SER A 352 -6.93 -19.39 -9.83
CA SER A 352 -7.65 -19.52 -8.57
C SER A 352 -8.15 -20.94 -8.30
N LYS A 353 -8.56 -21.68 -9.35
CA LYS A 353 -8.93 -23.11 -9.23
C LYS A 353 -7.74 -23.96 -8.81
N ALA A 354 -6.54 -23.60 -9.26
CA ALA A 354 -5.33 -24.32 -8.92
C ALA A 354 -4.90 -24.09 -7.46
N LYS A 355 -5.10 -22.88 -6.89
CA LYS A 355 -4.61 -22.45 -5.56
C LYS A 355 -3.12 -22.77 -5.28
N ILE A 356 -2.34 -23.21 -6.27
CA ILE A 356 -0.94 -23.66 -6.12
C ILE A 356 -0.09 -22.52 -5.57
N PHE A 357 -0.29 -21.31 -6.09
CA PHE A 357 0.55 -20.17 -5.72
C PHE A 357 0.07 -19.44 -4.47
N SER A 358 -1.17 -19.67 -4.03
CA SER A 358 -1.62 -19.21 -2.71
C SER A 358 -0.97 -20.02 -1.58
N VAL A 359 -0.16 -21.04 -1.89
CA VAL A 359 0.49 -21.91 -0.91
C VAL A 359 1.25 -21.11 0.16
N TYR A 360 1.90 -20.02 -0.23
CA TYR A 360 2.69 -19.21 0.72
C TYR A 360 1.84 -18.54 1.81
N THR A 361 0.53 -18.40 1.60
CA THR A 361 -0.38 -17.80 2.60
C THR A 361 -0.87 -18.82 3.63
N ALA A 362 -0.59 -20.12 3.43
CA ALA A 362 -0.91 -21.19 4.37
C ALA A 362 0.22 -21.49 5.38
N PHE A 363 1.32 -20.74 5.34
CA PHE A 363 2.48 -20.93 6.20
C PHE A 363 2.79 -19.69 7.04
N CYS A 364 3.20 -19.94 8.29
CA CYS A 364 3.86 -18.97 9.13
C CYS A 364 5.34 -18.85 8.73
N TRP A 365 5.73 -17.68 8.23
CA TRP A 365 7.12 -17.42 7.84
C TRP A 365 7.89 -16.73 8.96
N ASN A 366 8.48 -17.54 9.86
CA ASN A 366 9.32 -17.05 10.94
C ASN A 366 10.79 -17.07 10.54
N HIS A 367 11.37 -15.88 10.34
CA HIS A 367 12.78 -15.74 9.97
C HIS A 367 13.77 -16.01 11.11
N ARG A 368 13.31 -16.11 12.37
CA ARG A 368 14.17 -16.26 13.56
C ARG A 368 14.36 -17.71 14.03
N LYS A 369 13.47 -18.63 13.65
CA LYS A 369 13.60 -20.07 13.99
C LYS A 369 14.29 -20.81 12.84
N ASN A 370 15.07 -21.85 13.16
CA ASN A 370 15.80 -22.69 12.19
C ASN A 370 14.88 -23.35 11.13
N ASP A 371 13.58 -23.51 11.44
CA ASP A 371 12.54 -23.87 10.49
C ASP A 371 11.85 -22.62 9.93
N ALA A 372 12.25 -22.20 8.73
CA ALA A 372 11.80 -20.95 8.12
C ALA A 372 10.29 -20.85 7.81
N CYS A 373 9.54 -21.96 7.82
CA CYS A 373 8.10 -21.96 7.57
C CYS A 373 7.33 -23.13 8.23
N CYS A 374 6.29 -22.84 9.03
CA CYS A 374 5.38 -23.86 9.57
C CYS A 374 4.00 -23.74 8.93
N ILE A 375 3.36 -24.85 8.56
CA ILE A 375 1.95 -24.82 8.11
C ILE A 375 1.08 -24.37 9.27
N PHE A 376 0.07 -23.52 9.03
CA PHE A 376 -0.85 -23.18 10.11
C PHE A 376 -1.70 -24.40 10.52
N ASP A 377 -2.16 -24.40 11.76
CA ASP A 377 -3.04 -25.41 12.32
C ASP A 377 -3.95 -24.77 13.38
N ASN A 378 -4.92 -25.53 13.92
CA ASN A 378 -5.84 -25.03 14.94
C ASN A 378 -5.28 -25.15 16.38
N VAL A 379 -4.04 -25.59 16.57
CA VAL A 379 -3.49 -25.98 17.88
C VAL A 379 -2.31 -25.10 18.27
N HIS A 380 -1.15 -25.30 17.64
CA HIS A 380 0.11 -24.63 17.98
C HIS A 380 0.41 -23.47 17.04
N HIS A 381 0.00 -23.57 15.77
CA HIS A 381 0.30 -22.60 14.72
C HIS A 381 -0.97 -21.86 14.26
N LYS A 382 -1.85 -21.46 15.19
CA LYS A 382 -3.10 -20.76 14.86
C LYS A 382 -2.83 -19.45 14.10
N PRO A 383 -3.41 -19.21 12.91
CA PRO A 383 -3.10 -18.04 12.11
C PRO A 383 -3.82 -16.79 12.63
N VAL A 384 -3.06 -15.73 12.89
CA VAL A 384 -3.51 -14.42 13.35
C VAL A 384 -3.29 -13.39 12.25
N ARG A 385 -4.35 -12.70 11.87
CA ARG A 385 -4.38 -11.74 10.77
C ARG A 385 -3.68 -10.43 11.16
N CYS A 386 -2.69 -10.01 10.38
CA CYS A 386 -2.12 -8.67 10.48
C CYS A 386 -3.18 -7.62 10.14
N GLN A 387 -3.41 -6.63 10.99
CA GLN A 387 -4.44 -5.62 10.72
C GLN A 387 -4.10 -4.73 9.52
N ASN A 388 -2.81 -4.48 9.28
CA ASN A 388 -2.35 -3.64 8.17
C ASN A 388 -2.45 -4.37 6.82
N CYS A 389 -1.78 -5.52 6.66
CA CYS A 389 -1.68 -6.20 5.35
C CYS A 389 -2.54 -7.46 5.22
N LYS A 390 -3.36 -7.80 6.21
CA LYS A 390 -4.27 -8.96 6.25
C LYS A 390 -3.61 -10.34 6.13
N MET A 391 -2.29 -10.40 6.09
CA MET A 391 -1.52 -11.65 6.07
C MET A 391 -1.39 -12.27 7.46
N SER A 392 -1.28 -13.59 7.51
CA SER A 392 -1.25 -14.33 8.77
C SER A 392 0.17 -14.54 9.30
N ILE A 393 0.26 -14.59 10.63
CA ILE A 393 1.37 -15.15 11.38
C ILE A 393 0.84 -16.15 12.41
N CYS A 394 1.63 -17.12 12.88
CA CYS A 394 1.14 -18.01 13.90
C CYS A 394 1.17 -17.37 15.29
N MET A 395 0.22 -17.77 16.13
CA MET A 395 0.09 -17.32 17.51
C MET A 395 1.36 -17.61 18.33
N ASP A 396 2.01 -18.76 18.13
CA ASP A 396 3.30 -19.08 18.77
C ASP A 396 4.39 -18.04 18.45
N CYS A 397 4.47 -17.52 17.23
CA CYS A 397 5.46 -16.49 16.90
C CYS A 397 5.16 -15.15 17.61
N LEU A 398 3.89 -14.82 17.81
CA LEU A 398 3.47 -13.61 18.52
C LEU A 398 3.70 -13.72 20.03
N GLN A 399 3.42 -14.88 20.61
CA GLN A 399 3.64 -15.12 22.05
C GLN A 399 5.12 -15.09 22.42
N ASN A 400 6.00 -15.53 21.52
CA ASN A 400 7.44 -15.57 21.75
C ASN A 400 8.17 -14.22 21.54
N ASP A 401 7.52 -13.22 20.92
CA ASP A 401 8.10 -11.87 20.74
C ASP A 401 7.00 -10.79 20.75
N PRO A 402 6.83 -10.03 21.84
CA PRO A 402 5.84 -8.95 21.89
C PRO A 402 6.14 -7.80 20.93
N ASN A 403 7.38 -7.67 20.44
CA ASN A 403 7.77 -6.68 19.43
C ASN A 403 7.79 -7.26 18.01
N TYR A 404 7.10 -8.38 17.77
CA TYR A 404 7.10 -9.03 16.47
C TYR A 404 6.57 -8.08 15.38
N LYS A 405 7.32 -7.99 14.29
CA LYS A 405 6.94 -7.24 13.08
C LYS A 405 6.45 -8.20 12.01
N CYS A 406 5.34 -7.87 11.36
CA CYS A 406 4.79 -8.70 10.30
C CYS A 406 5.82 -8.97 9.18
N SER A 407 6.10 -10.24 8.89
CA SER A 407 7.04 -10.66 7.83
C SER A 407 6.67 -10.15 6.43
N PHE A 408 5.42 -9.70 6.23
CA PHE A 408 4.88 -9.23 4.97
C PHE A 408 4.95 -7.70 4.82
N CYS A 409 4.47 -6.93 5.80
CA CYS A 409 4.47 -5.46 5.73
C CYS A 409 5.53 -4.76 6.58
N GLY A 410 6.07 -5.42 7.61
CA GLY A 410 7.04 -4.87 8.56
C GLY A 410 6.42 -4.09 9.74
N ASN A 411 5.10 -3.95 9.80
CA ASN A 411 4.44 -3.25 10.90
C ASN A 411 4.43 -4.09 12.20
N PRO A 412 4.60 -3.46 13.37
CA PRO A 412 4.52 -4.14 14.66
C PRO A 412 3.09 -4.63 14.93
N TYR A 413 2.97 -5.75 15.66
CA TYR A 413 1.68 -6.22 16.16
C TYR A 413 1.26 -5.56 17.49
N SER A 414 2.18 -4.89 18.19
CA SER A 414 2.02 -4.33 19.55
C SER A 414 1.23 -3.03 19.65
N GLU A 415 0.96 -2.32 18.55
CA GLU A 415 0.14 -1.09 18.55
C GLU A 415 -1.37 -1.37 18.69
N ILE A 416 -1.76 -2.64 18.81
CA ILE A 416 -3.14 -3.10 18.81
C ILE A 416 -3.34 -3.96 20.06
N GLY A 417 -4.31 -3.60 20.91
CA GLY A 417 -4.63 -4.26 22.17
C GLY A 417 -4.89 -5.77 22.03
N PHE A 418 -3.82 -6.56 22.06
CA PHE A 418 -3.82 -7.99 21.72
C PHE A 418 -4.55 -8.86 22.73
N PHE A 419 -4.78 -8.36 23.95
CA PHE A 419 -5.36 -9.13 25.04
C PHE A 419 -6.90 -9.22 25.00
N GLU A 420 -7.59 -8.45 24.17
CA GLU A 420 -9.07 -8.37 24.21
C GLU A 420 -9.79 -8.91 22.95
N ALA A 421 -9.09 -9.29 21.88
CA ALA A 421 -9.71 -9.68 20.60
C ALA A 421 -9.31 -11.09 20.11
N GLN A 422 -9.49 -12.12 20.94
CA GLN A 422 -9.01 -13.47 20.63
C GLN A 422 -9.74 -14.18 19.47
N ASP A 423 -11.01 -13.83 19.15
CA ASP A 423 -11.75 -14.49 18.07
C ASP A 423 -11.81 -13.72 16.74
N ASN A 424 -11.92 -12.39 16.79
CA ASN A 424 -12.02 -11.56 15.56
C ASN A 424 -10.69 -11.39 14.80
N THR A 425 -9.57 -11.85 15.37
CA THR A 425 -8.24 -11.74 14.75
C THR A 425 -7.76 -13.04 14.08
N ILE A 426 -8.46 -14.16 14.31
CA ILE A 426 -8.11 -15.45 13.71
C ILE A 426 -8.42 -15.41 12.21
N ASN A 427 -7.46 -15.82 11.39
CA ASN A 427 -7.67 -15.92 9.95
C ASN A 427 -8.28 -17.28 9.56
N TYR A 428 -9.61 -17.38 9.65
CA TYR A 428 -10.35 -18.57 9.23
C TYR A 428 -10.21 -18.89 7.74
N GLU A 429 -9.94 -17.91 6.87
CA GLU A 429 -9.68 -18.16 5.45
C GLU A 429 -8.40 -18.98 5.26
N ALA A 430 -7.35 -18.69 6.04
CA ALA A 430 -6.11 -19.45 6.02
C ALA A 430 -6.32 -20.90 6.51
N LEU A 431 -7.14 -21.09 7.56
CA LEU A 431 -7.50 -22.42 8.06
C LEU A 431 -8.31 -23.24 7.04
N ASN A 432 -9.30 -22.61 6.40
CA ASN A 432 -10.08 -23.23 5.33
C ASN A 432 -9.19 -23.59 4.13
N LEU A 433 -8.21 -22.74 3.81
CA LEU A 433 -7.22 -23.02 2.76
C LEU A 433 -6.36 -24.24 3.08
N ILE A 434 -5.95 -24.40 4.34
CA ILE A 434 -5.17 -25.56 4.79
C ILE A 434 -5.98 -26.85 4.74
N GLU A 435 -7.23 -26.82 5.18
CA GLU A 435 -8.10 -28.00 5.08
C GLU A 435 -8.34 -28.39 3.62
N PHE A 436 -8.55 -27.43 2.73
CA PHE A 436 -8.57 -27.66 1.29
C PHE A 436 -7.26 -28.32 0.81
N TYR A 437 -6.10 -27.80 1.21
CA TYR A 437 -4.82 -28.38 0.81
C TYR A 437 -4.59 -29.79 1.33
N LYS A 438 -5.00 -30.11 2.57
CA LYS A 438 -4.90 -31.48 3.09
C LYS A 438 -5.80 -32.45 2.34
N GLU A 439 -7.02 -32.03 1.98
CA GLU A 439 -7.99 -32.86 1.25
C GLU A 439 -7.56 -33.16 -0.19
N HIS A 440 -6.90 -32.20 -0.83
CA HIS A 440 -6.43 -32.28 -2.22
C HIS A 440 -4.91 -32.44 -2.34
N CYS A 441 -4.22 -32.86 -1.28
CA CYS A 441 -2.76 -32.77 -1.17
C CYS A 441 -2.01 -33.51 -2.29
N VAL A 442 -2.48 -34.68 -2.70
CA VAL A 442 -1.86 -35.49 -3.77
C VAL A 442 -2.07 -34.84 -5.15
N ASP A 443 -3.30 -34.39 -5.45
CA ASP A 443 -3.58 -33.68 -6.71
C ASP A 443 -2.81 -32.36 -6.81
N MET A 444 -2.70 -31.63 -5.70
CA MET A 444 -1.91 -30.40 -5.61
C MET A 444 -0.43 -30.66 -5.89
N PHE A 445 0.12 -31.73 -5.33
CA PHE A 445 1.52 -32.12 -5.56
C PHE A 445 1.76 -32.53 -7.00
N ALA A 446 0.87 -33.37 -7.57
CA ALA A 446 0.94 -33.79 -8.96
C ALA A 446 0.80 -32.60 -9.93
N LYS A 447 -0.12 -31.67 -9.66
CA LYS A 447 -0.25 -30.44 -10.42
C LYS A 447 1.00 -29.58 -10.32
N TRP A 448 1.56 -29.37 -9.13
CA TRP A 448 2.83 -28.63 -8.96
C TRP A 448 3.99 -29.28 -9.74
N TRP A 449 4.07 -30.62 -9.76
CA TRP A 449 5.08 -31.35 -10.52
C TRP A 449 4.92 -31.21 -12.04
N ASN A 450 3.69 -31.29 -12.55
CA ASN A 450 3.41 -31.21 -13.98
C ASN A 450 3.31 -29.78 -14.51
N CYS A 451 3.06 -28.82 -13.63
CA CYS A 451 3.02 -27.41 -13.94
C CYS A 451 4.43 -26.97 -14.36
N ASN A 452 4.59 -26.46 -15.58
CA ASN A 452 5.76 -25.65 -15.93
C ASN A 452 5.85 -24.52 -14.90
N ALA A 453 7.03 -24.07 -14.49
CA ALA A 453 7.11 -22.91 -13.61
C ALA A 453 6.40 -21.75 -14.32
N ILE A 454 5.11 -21.52 -13.99
CA ILE A 454 4.23 -20.63 -14.74
C ILE A 454 4.90 -19.28 -14.76
N ASP A 455 4.74 -18.56 -15.86
CA ASP A 455 5.28 -17.24 -16.07
C ASP A 455 4.96 -16.24 -14.96
N ILE A 456 4.07 -16.59 -14.03
CA ILE A 456 3.47 -15.80 -12.98
C ILE A 456 3.82 -16.44 -11.62
N GLY A 457 4.57 -15.71 -10.79
CA GLY A 457 4.80 -16.06 -9.38
C GLY A 457 3.97 -15.18 -8.44
N PHE A 458 4.04 -15.47 -7.13
CA PHE A 458 3.27 -14.74 -6.12
C PHE A 458 4.18 -13.83 -5.29
N CYS A 459 3.91 -12.54 -5.31
CA CYS A 459 4.64 -11.58 -4.50
C CYS A 459 3.97 -11.42 -3.13
N LEU A 460 4.66 -11.89 -2.09
CA LEU A 460 4.18 -11.80 -0.71
C LEU A 460 3.98 -10.37 -0.22
N SER A 461 4.77 -9.43 -0.74
CA SER A 461 4.71 -8.02 -0.33
C SER A 461 3.43 -7.33 -0.77
N CYS A 462 2.92 -7.61 -1.97
CA CYS A 462 1.69 -7.01 -2.48
C CYS A 462 0.49 -7.98 -2.46
N ASN A 463 0.68 -9.22 -2.02
CA ASN A 463 -0.34 -10.27 -2.05
C ASN A 463 -0.96 -10.44 -3.46
N SER A 464 -0.12 -10.32 -4.50
CA SER A 464 -0.54 -10.35 -5.90
C SER A 464 0.34 -11.28 -6.71
N TYR A 465 -0.28 -11.93 -7.68
CA TYR A 465 0.38 -12.57 -8.80
C TYR A 465 1.21 -11.56 -9.57
N SER A 466 2.31 -11.99 -10.19
CA SER A 466 3.14 -11.18 -11.09
C SER A 466 4.04 -12.05 -11.94
N ASP A 467 4.18 -11.68 -13.21
CA ASP A 467 5.11 -12.27 -14.16
C ASP A 467 6.50 -11.63 -14.15
N LYS A 468 6.67 -10.58 -13.35
CA LYS A 468 7.88 -9.75 -13.28
C LYS A 468 8.43 -9.75 -11.86
N LEU A 469 8.83 -10.93 -11.40
CA LEU A 469 9.50 -11.09 -10.13
C LEU A 469 10.98 -10.71 -10.24
N GLU A 470 11.47 -10.00 -9.24
CA GLU A 470 12.85 -9.53 -9.10
C GLU A 470 13.40 -9.83 -7.70
N ILE A 471 14.72 -9.83 -7.58
CA ILE A 471 15.43 -9.87 -6.31
C ILE A 471 16.57 -8.86 -6.31
N CYS A 472 16.89 -8.29 -5.14
CA CYS A 472 18.06 -7.43 -4.99
C CYS A 472 19.32 -8.28 -4.80
N THR A 473 20.22 -8.23 -5.79
CA THR A 473 21.50 -8.95 -5.77
C THR A 473 22.35 -8.56 -4.56
N SER A 474 22.44 -7.27 -4.24
CA SER A 474 23.22 -6.76 -3.09
C SER A 474 22.72 -7.30 -1.74
N CYS A 475 21.39 -7.39 -1.55
CA CYS A 475 20.83 -7.95 -0.32
C CYS A 475 20.94 -9.47 -0.27
N GLU A 476 20.87 -10.12 -1.42
CA GLU A 476 20.91 -11.58 -1.49
C GLU A 476 22.31 -12.11 -1.22
N LEU A 477 23.34 -11.48 -1.78
CA LEU A 477 24.74 -11.87 -1.55
C LEU A 477 25.20 -11.65 -0.10
N LYS A 478 24.49 -10.83 0.69
CA LYS A 478 24.73 -10.61 2.14
C LYS A 478 24.00 -11.62 3.05
N GLN A 479 23.28 -12.59 2.50
CA GLN A 479 22.64 -13.62 3.32
C GLN A 479 23.66 -14.66 3.79
N GLN A 480 23.42 -15.28 4.96
CA GLN A 480 24.23 -16.40 5.42
C GLN A 480 24.15 -17.60 4.46
N ILE A 481 22.95 -17.85 3.93
CA ILE A 481 22.70 -18.86 2.90
C ILE A 481 22.05 -18.13 1.71
N PRO A 482 22.87 -17.60 0.78
CA PRO A 482 22.36 -16.83 -0.35
C PRO A 482 21.75 -17.76 -1.40
N ALA A 483 20.62 -17.36 -1.99
CA ALA A 483 19.99 -18.00 -3.13
C ALA A 483 20.73 -17.73 -4.44
N LEU A 484 21.65 -16.78 -4.45
CA LEU A 484 22.49 -16.44 -5.58
C LEU A 484 23.96 -16.66 -5.23
N ARG A 485 24.74 -17.12 -6.22
CA ARG A 485 26.20 -17.22 -6.13
C ARG A 485 26.82 -16.71 -7.44
N PRO A 486 28.05 -16.15 -7.40
CA PRO A 486 28.82 -15.88 -8.61
C PRO A 486 29.10 -17.19 -9.36
N SER A 487 29.05 -17.16 -10.69
CA SER A 487 29.56 -18.26 -11.52
C SER A 487 31.09 -18.34 -11.42
N LEU A 488 31.64 -19.55 -11.55
CA LEU A 488 33.09 -19.78 -11.56
C LEU A 488 33.77 -19.31 -12.86
N GLN A 489 33.00 -19.13 -13.95
CA GLN A 489 33.52 -18.91 -15.31
C GLN A 489 33.13 -17.57 -15.93
N GLU A 490 32.17 -16.84 -15.34
CA GLU A 490 31.71 -15.53 -15.85
C GLU A 490 31.32 -14.62 -14.67
N THR A 491 31.31 -13.30 -14.89
CA THR A 491 30.72 -12.31 -13.98
C THR A 491 29.19 -12.45 -13.80
N ARG A 492 28.58 -13.53 -14.30
CA ARG A 492 27.14 -13.82 -14.24
C ARG A 492 26.75 -14.53 -12.95
N LEU A 493 25.56 -14.19 -12.43
CA LEU A 493 24.98 -14.81 -11.24
C LEU A 493 24.24 -16.11 -11.60
N GLN A 494 24.28 -17.08 -10.69
CA GLN A 494 23.52 -18.33 -10.79
C GLN A 494 22.76 -18.61 -9.49
N PHE A 495 21.70 -19.40 -9.58
CA PHE A 495 20.99 -19.87 -8.39
C PHE A 495 21.84 -20.86 -7.58
N ASN A 496 21.77 -20.72 -6.27
CA ASN A 496 22.34 -21.64 -5.30
C ASN A 496 21.24 -22.51 -4.70
N TYR A 497 21.24 -23.81 -5.00
CA TYR A 497 20.23 -24.78 -4.57
C TYR A 497 19.88 -24.66 -3.07
N ASP A 498 20.91 -24.60 -2.22
CA ASP A 498 20.71 -24.62 -0.77
C ASP A 498 20.09 -23.32 -0.22
N GLY A 499 20.20 -22.20 -0.95
CA GLY A 499 19.62 -20.90 -0.56
C GLY A 499 18.20 -20.65 -1.06
N LEU A 500 17.65 -21.54 -1.89
CA LEU A 500 16.35 -21.33 -2.55
C LEU A 500 15.14 -21.52 -1.63
N ALA A 501 15.25 -22.32 -0.57
CA ALA A 501 14.10 -22.69 0.27
C ALA A 501 13.38 -21.48 0.91
N THR A 502 14.09 -20.36 1.08
CA THR A 502 13.56 -19.13 1.68
C THR A 502 13.49 -17.97 0.68
N LEU A 503 13.87 -18.21 -0.58
CA LEU A 503 13.81 -17.22 -1.66
C LEU A 503 12.42 -16.58 -1.86
N PRO A 504 11.28 -17.30 -1.71
CA PRO A 504 9.97 -16.67 -1.89
C PRO A 504 9.66 -15.52 -0.93
N MET A 505 10.32 -15.50 0.24
CA MET A 505 10.23 -14.38 1.20
C MET A 505 11.03 -13.14 0.78
N ARG A 506 11.91 -13.30 -0.21
CA ARG A 506 12.91 -12.32 -0.62
C ARG A 506 12.80 -11.91 -2.07
N TRP A 507 11.91 -12.47 -2.89
CA TRP A 507 11.55 -11.84 -4.16
C TRP A 507 10.43 -10.83 -3.97
N GLN A 508 10.32 -9.91 -4.93
CA GLN A 508 9.22 -8.96 -5.02
C GLN A 508 8.81 -8.80 -6.49
N CYS A 509 7.60 -8.33 -6.76
CA CYS A 509 7.28 -7.90 -8.12
C CYS A 509 7.81 -6.49 -8.38
N GLU A 510 8.11 -6.16 -9.64
CA GLU A 510 8.49 -4.79 -10.05
C GLU A 510 7.42 -3.74 -9.66
N GLU A 511 6.18 -4.22 -9.50
CA GLU A 511 4.96 -3.45 -9.25
C GLU A 511 4.62 -3.30 -7.76
N CYS A 512 5.56 -3.60 -6.87
CA CYS A 512 5.38 -3.34 -5.44
C CYS A 512 5.34 -1.82 -5.18
N GLU A 513 4.43 -1.37 -4.31
CA GLU A 513 4.27 0.07 -4.04
C GLU A 513 5.57 0.74 -3.57
N LYS A 514 6.27 0.13 -2.60
CA LYS A 514 7.58 0.62 -2.13
C LYS A 514 8.62 0.68 -3.26
N ARG A 515 8.51 -0.22 -4.24
CA ARG A 515 9.41 -0.29 -5.40
C ARG A 515 9.10 0.83 -6.40
N LEU A 516 7.81 1.05 -6.69
CA LEU A 516 7.34 2.14 -7.55
C LEU A 516 7.72 3.51 -6.96
N GLN A 517 7.45 3.73 -5.67
CA GLN A 517 7.84 4.94 -4.95
C GLN A 517 9.34 5.21 -5.04
N ALA A 518 10.17 4.19 -4.83
CA ALA A 518 11.63 4.33 -4.97
C ALA A 518 12.07 4.60 -6.41
N ASN A 519 11.48 3.93 -7.40
CA ASN A 519 11.77 4.17 -8.81
C ASN A 519 11.47 5.61 -9.22
N TRP A 520 10.32 6.13 -8.82
CA TRP A 520 9.95 7.50 -9.16
C TRP A 520 10.91 8.51 -8.56
N MET A 521 11.30 8.31 -7.29
CA MET A 521 12.37 9.10 -6.69
C MET A 521 13.58 9.08 -7.63
N HIS A 522 14.10 7.91 -8.01
CA HIS A 522 15.31 7.79 -8.84
C HIS A 522 15.24 8.31 -10.28
N GLN A 523 14.15 8.07 -11.01
CA GLN A 523 14.04 8.43 -12.45
C GLN A 523 14.22 9.94 -12.68
N TYR A 524 13.74 10.76 -11.75
CA TYR A 524 13.81 12.22 -11.86
C TYR A 524 15.10 12.82 -11.26
N PHE A 525 15.90 12.03 -10.53
CA PHE A 525 17.26 12.42 -10.09
C PHE A 525 18.34 12.26 -11.17
N GLY A 526 17.98 11.78 -12.36
CA GLY A 526 18.91 11.52 -13.47
C GLY A 526 19.53 12.77 -14.11
N ASN A 527 19.07 13.98 -13.76
CA ASN A 527 19.56 15.22 -14.36
C ASN A 527 20.25 16.13 -13.32
N SER A 528 21.58 15.95 -13.24
CA SER A 528 22.60 16.85 -12.66
C SER A 528 22.75 16.91 -11.13
N ARG A 529 24.03 16.77 -10.73
CA ARG A 529 24.63 17.03 -9.40
C ARG A 529 23.91 16.39 -8.20
N LEU A 530 24.10 15.08 -7.95
CA LEU A 530 24.13 14.51 -6.59
C LEU A 530 24.56 13.02 -6.57
N GLU A 531 25.63 12.66 -7.28
CA GLU A 531 26.26 11.32 -7.16
C GLU A 531 26.66 10.98 -5.71
N ARG A 532 26.93 11.98 -4.85
CA ARG A 532 27.30 11.76 -3.44
C ARG A 532 26.15 11.28 -2.53
N ARG A 533 24.87 11.55 -2.86
CA ARG A 533 23.71 11.12 -2.05
C ARG A 533 22.91 9.97 -2.69
N ALA A 534 23.23 9.55 -3.91
CA ALA A 534 22.62 8.39 -4.55
C ALA A 534 22.77 7.07 -3.77
N GLY A 535 23.70 7.02 -2.81
CA GLY A 535 23.88 5.92 -1.85
C GLY A 535 23.12 6.06 -0.52
N GLU A 536 22.46 7.20 -0.27
CA GLU A 536 21.66 7.48 0.94
C GLU A 536 20.15 7.33 0.69
N LEU A 537 19.70 7.45 -0.57
CA LEU A 537 18.32 7.16 -0.94
C LEU A 537 18.06 5.65 -0.84
N ASN A 538 17.19 5.26 0.10
CA ASN A 538 16.73 3.88 0.23
C ASN A 538 16.07 3.43 -1.07
N ARG A 539 16.79 2.68 -1.89
CA ARG A 539 16.39 2.31 -3.25
C ARG A 539 15.24 1.25 -3.33
N GLY A 540 14.36 1.19 -2.34
CA GLY A 540 13.07 0.46 -2.46
C GLY A 540 13.14 -1.07 -2.42
N CYS A 541 14.23 -1.65 -1.92
CA CYS A 541 14.28 -3.09 -1.64
C CYS A 541 13.31 -3.43 -0.49
N ASN A 542 12.17 -4.08 -0.78
CA ASN A 542 11.15 -4.49 0.21
C ASN A 542 11.31 -5.97 0.61
N HIS A 543 12.55 -6.43 0.78
CA HIS A 543 12.86 -7.81 1.17
C HIS A 543 12.75 -8.00 2.68
N LEU A 544 12.64 -9.26 3.12
CA LEU A 544 12.45 -9.65 4.52
C LEU A 544 13.36 -8.91 5.52
N LYS A 545 14.64 -8.73 5.22
CA LYS A 545 15.58 -8.00 6.10
C LYS A 545 15.25 -6.52 6.25
N SER A 546 14.85 -5.82 5.19
CA SER A 546 14.43 -4.41 5.31
C SER A 546 13.06 -4.26 5.98
N ARG A 547 12.22 -5.32 5.95
CA ARG A 547 10.94 -5.36 6.69
C ARG A 547 11.11 -5.65 8.18
N LEU A 548 12.09 -6.49 8.56
CA LEU A 548 12.21 -7.05 9.90
C LEU A 548 13.37 -6.49 10.73
N ALA A 549 14.41 -5.91 10.10
CA ALA A 549 15.50 -5.22 10.80
C ALA A 549 15.29 -3.70 10.83
N LYS A 550 16.05 -2.98 11.67
CA LYS A 550 16.13 -1.51 11.60
C LYS A 550 16.62 -1.10 10.20
N PRO A 551 16.24 0.09 9.68
CA PRO A 551 16.75 0.62 8.42
C PRO A 551 18.23 1.03 8.61
N GLN A 552 19.08 0.05 8.78
CA GLN A 552 20.52 0.17 8.69
C GLN A 552 20.93 -0.77 7.58
N ASP A 553 20.97 -0.22 6.37
CA ASP A 553 22.06 -0.47 5.43
C ASP A 553 21.75 0.23 4.11
N LYS A 554 22.75 0.97 3.62
CA LYS A 554 22.84 1.53 2.29
C LYS A 554 22.70 0.40 1.27
N CYS A 555 21.47 0.07 0.89
CA CYS A 555 21.20 -0.89 -0.17
C CYS A 555 21.41 -0.18 -1.50
N GLU A 556 22.49 -0.52 -2.22
CA GLU A 556 22.74 -0.03 -3.57
C GLU A 556 21.67 -0.45 -4.59
N HIS A 557 20.69 -1.28 -4.17
CA HIS A 557 19.58 -1.87 -4.95
C HIS A 557 19.93 -2.08 -6.40
N LYS A 558 20.49 -3.26 -6.65
CA LYS A 558 20.70 -3.82 -7.98
C LYS A 558 19.67 -4.93 -8.18
N PRO A 559 18.41 -4.60 -8.53
CA PRO A 559 17.40 -5.61 -8.80
C PRO A 559 17.79 -6.37 -10.07
N ILE A 560 17.59 -7.68 -10.05
CA ILE A 560 17.67 -8.54 -11.23
C ILE A 560 16.34 -9.27 -11.36
N LYS A 561 15.79 -9.36 -12.58
CA LYS A 561 14.58 -10.16 -12.80
C LYS A 561 14.96 -11.62 -12.66
N LEU A 562 14.12 -12.39 -12.00
CA LEU A 562 14.41 -13.81 -11.78
C LEU A 562 14.51 -14.57 -13.11
N LYS A 563 13.70 -14.20 -14.11
CA LYS A 563 13.72 -14.79 -15.47
C LYS A 563 15.02 -14.55 -16.22
N ASP A 564 15.78 -13.51 -15.85
CA ASP A 564 17.05 -13.17 -16.51
C ASP A 564 18.22 -14.03 -15.96
N ILE A 565 17.98 -14.84 -14.91
CA ILE A 565 18.97 -15.72 -14.30
C ILE A 565 18.82 -17.13 -14.89
N PRO A 566 19.92 -17.78 -15.32
CA PRO A 566 19.88 -19.16 -15.84
C PRO A 566 19.20 -20.12 -14.87
N ASN A 567 18.51 -21.13 -15.40
CA ASN A 567 17.78 -22.15 -14.64
C ASN A 567 16.62 -21.62 -13.76
N TYR A 568 16.10 -20.42 -14.05
CA TYR A 568 14.94 -19.82 -13.36
C TYR A 568 13.78 -20.78 -13.11
N GLN A 569 13.37 -21.54 -14.13
CA GLN A 569 12.21 -22.44 -14.02
C GLN A 569 12.43 -23.52 -12.95
N TYR A 570 13.63 -24.11 -12.90
CA TYR A 570 14.00 -25.06 -11.86
C TYR A 570 14.11 -24.39 -10.50
N ALA A 571 14.71 -23.20 -10.43
CA ALA A 571 14.86 -22.46 -9.18
C ALA A 571 13.51 -22.13 -8.53
N MET A 572 12.50 -21.73 -9.32
CA MET A 572 11.14 -21.49 -8.83
C MET A 572 10.49 -22.75 -8.26
N LYS A 573 10.70 -23.91 -8.90
CA LYS A 573 10.23 -25.19 -8.36
C LYS A 573 10.93 -25.55 -7.06
N VAL A 574 12.25 -25.43 -6.98
CA VAL A 574 13.01 -25.72 -5.76
C VAL A 574 12.59 -24.79 -4.61
N ALA A 575 12.39 -23.50 -4.91
CA ALA A 575 11.94 -22.51 -3.94
C ALA A 575 10.55 -22.81 -3.35
N THR A 576 9.70 -23.56 -4.07
CA THR A 576 8.36 -23.96 -3.62
C THR A 576 8.25 -25.38 -3.14
N MET A 577 9.20 -26.23 -3.50
CA MET A 577 9.19 -27.68 -3.27
C MET A 577 8.91 -28.03 -1.81
N SER A 578 9.57 -27.37 -0.87
CA SER A 578 9.42 -27.64 0.57
C SER A 578 8.00 -27.40 1.08
N LEU A 579 7.27 -26.44 0.48
CA LEU A 579 5.88 -26.12 0.86
C LEU A 579 4.93 -27.24 0.43
N PHE A 580 5.06 -27.70 -0.82
CA PHE A 580 4.24 -28.82 -1.33
C PHE A 580 4.56 -30.13 -0.63
N GLN A 581 5.82 -30.37 -0.29
CA GLN A 581 6.25 -31.50 0.53
C GLN A 581 5.58 -31.50 1.91
N ARG A 582 5.59 -30.35 2.60
CA ARG A 582 4.94 -30.17 3.91
C ARG A 582 3.42 -30.37 3.80
N ILE A 583 2.77 -29.86 2.75
CA ILE A 583 1.33 -30.08 2.51
C ILE A 583 1.02 -31.55 2.26
N LEU A 584 1.76 -32.22 1.39
CA LEU A 584 1.55 -33.63 1.08
C LEU A 584 1.70 -34.49 2.34
N LYS A 585 2.78 -34.27 3.10
CA LYS A 585 3.00 -34.95 4.37
C LYS A 585 1.86 -34.69 5.36
N ALA A 586 1.46 -33.42 5.55
CA ALA A 586 0.38 -33.05 6.45
C ALA A 586 -0.99 -33.64 6.04
N GLY A 587 -1.25 -33.75 4.74
CA GLY A 587 -2.44 -34.40 4.20
C GLY A 587 -2.45 -35.90 4.48
N ILE A 588 -1.35 -36.61 4.23
CA ILE A 588 -1.20 -38.03 4.55
C ILE A 588 -1.33 -38.27 6.06
N GLU A 589 -0.66 -37.48 6.88
CA GLU A 589 -0.68 -37.61 8.33
C GLU A 589 -2.06 -37.28 8.93
N GLY A 590 -2.75 -36.28 8.39
CA GLY A 590 -4.02 -35.78 8.92
C GLY A 590 -5.29 -36.41 8.36
N LYS A 591 -5.27 -36.97 7.14
CA LYS A 591 -6.48 -37.51 6.47
C LYS A 591 -6.50 -39.04 6.35
N VAL A 592 -5.35 -39.71 6.50
CA VAL A 592 -5.27 -41.18 6.46
C VAL A 592 -5.43 -41.76 7.86
N ASN A 593 -6.55 -42.42 8.13
CA ASN A 593 -6.87 -42.98 9.45
C ASN A 593 -6.23 -44.36 9.66
N CYS A 594 -5.98 -45.10 8.59
CA CYS A 594 -5.31 -46.40 8.61
C CYS A 594 -3.80 -46.23 8.83
N LYS A 595 -3.27 -46.75 9.95
CA LYS A 595 -1.87 -46.54 10.33
C LYS A 595 -0.88 -47.17 9.35
N LEU A 596 -1.17 -48.37 8.84
CA LEU A 596 -0.29 -49.05 7.88
C LEU A 596 -0.30 -48.36 6.51
N TRP A 597 -1.47 -47.94 6.01
CA TRP A 597 -1.54 -47.14 4.78
C TRP A 597 -0.79 -45.82 4.93
N LYS A 598 -0.93 -45.15 6.08
CA LYS A 598 -0.17 -43.93 6.37
C LYS A 598 1.34 -44.17 6.31
N ILE A 599 1.84 -45.23 6.97
CA ILE A 599 3.27 -45.58 6.92
C ILE A 599 3.71 -45.87 5.48
N ARG A 600 2.93 -46.63 4.74
CA ARG A 600 3.19 -46.96 3.32
C ARG A 600 3.30 -45.71 2.45
N MET A 601 2.32 -44.82 2.50
CA MET A 601 2.32 -43.56 1.76
C MET A 601 3.49 -42.65 2.18
N LEU A 602 3.83 -42.61 3.47
CA LEU A 602 5.00 -41.84 3.95
C LEU A 602 6.34 -42.43 3.47
N ASN A 603 6.43 -43.76 3.31
CA ASN A 603 7.60 -44.40 2.71
C ASN A 603 7.74 -44.04 1.21
N ILE A 604 6.64 -44.10 0.45
CA ILE A 604 6.60 -43.67 -0.96
C ILE A 604 7.00 -42.19 -1.07
N TYR A 605 6.41 -41.34 -0.24
CA TYR A 605 6.76 -39.92 -0.11
C TYR A 605 8.27 -39.73 0.14
N GLY A 606 8.86 -40.48 1.06
CA GLY A 606 10.29 -40.39 1.39
C GLY A 606 11.20 -40.68 0.18
N ILE A 607 10.89 -41.75 -0.57
CA ILE A 607 11.62 -42.12 -1.80
C ILE A 607 11.47 -41.02 -2.86
N MET A 608 10.23 -40.58 -3.09
CA MET A 608 9.90 -39.53 -4.05
C MET A 608 10.65 -38.22 -3.75
N ILE A 609 10.73 -37.81 -2.48
CA ILE A 609 11.45 -36.60 -2.07
C ILE A 609 12.95 -36.74 -2.30
N GLY A 610 13.50 -37.94 -2.09
CA GLY A 610 14.90 -38.26 -2.43
C GLY A 610 15.17 -38.03 -3.92
N HIS A 611 14.35 -38.63 -4.80
CA HIS A 611 14.49 -38.46 -6.25
C HIS A 611 14.31 -37.00 -6.69
N LEU A 612 13.34 -36.27 -6.14
CA LEU A 612 13.13 -34.85 -6.44
C LEU A 612 14.35 -34.00 -6.09
N ARG A 613 14.99 -34.26 -4.94
CA ARG A 613 16.20 -33.52 -4.53
C ARG A 613 17.34 -33.78 -5.50
N CYS A 614 17.58 -35.04 -5.87
CA CYS A 614 18.62 -35.39 -6.85
C CYS A 614 18.33 -34.74 -8.20
N TYR A 615 17.10 -34.89 -8.72
CA TYR A 615 16.68 -34.33 -10.00
C TYR A 615 16.96 -32.83 -10.10
N PHE A 616 16.51 -32.04 -9.12
CA PHE A 616 16.72 -30.60 -9.17
C PHE A 616 18.16 -30.18 -8.92
N LYS A 617 18.95 -30.94 -8.14
CA LYS A 617 20.38 -30.68 -7.98
C LYS A 617 21.12 -30.88 -9.30
N THR A 618 20.86 -31.98 -10.00
CA THR A 618 21.46 -32.28 -11.31
C THR A 618 21.00 -31.28 -12.37
N ALA A 619 19.69 -31.00 -12.45
CA ALA A 619 19.14 -30.07 -13.44
C ALA A 619 19.68 -28.63 -13.28
N MET A 620 19.86 -28.15 -12.04
CA MET A 620 20.42 -26.82 -11.81
C MET A 620 21.94 -26.74 -11.99
N ALA A 621 22.65 -27.88 -11.94
CA ALA A 621 24.09 -27.94 -12.22
C ALA A 621 24.41 -27.86 -13.72
N GLY A 622 23.41 -28.00 -14.60
CA GLY A 622 23.60 -27.90 -16.05
C GLY A 622 24.19 -29.16 -16.70
N SER A 623 24.04 -30.33 -16.07
CA SER A 623 24.44 -31.60 -16.69
C SER A 623 23.53 -31.90 -17.90
N GLU A 624 24.14 -32.15 -19.06
CA GLU A 624 23.47 -32.55 -20.32
C GLU A 624 23.26 -34.08 -20.43
N GLU A 625 23.49 -34.85 -19.36
CA GLU A 625 23.39 -36.32 -19.39
C GLU A 625 21.94 -36.83 -19.43
N ASP A 626 21.73 -38.12 -19.76
CA ASP A 626 20.41 -38.79 -19.76
C ASP A 626 19.81 -39.00 -18.35
N GLU A 627 20.62 -38.82 -17.30
CA GLU A 627 20.26 -39.03 -15.89
C GLU A 627 19.01 -38.23 -15.39
N PRO A 628 18.79 -36.95 -15.78
CA PRO A 628 17.61 -36.19 -15.42
C PRO A 628 16.31 -36.78 -15.99
N ASN A 629 16.36 -37.48 -17.15
CA ASN A 629 15.19 -38.08 -17.76
C ASN A 629 14.72 -39.33 -17.00
N ASP A 630 15.65 -40.20 -16.59
CA ASP A 630 15.35 -41.36 -15.73
C ASP A 630 14.78 -40.93 -14.37
N LEU A 631 15.40 -39.93 -13.73
CA LEU A 631 14.88 -39.38 -12.47
C LEU A 631 13.48 -38.77 -12.64
N ARG A 632 13.21 -38.06 -13.73
CA ARG A 632 11.88 -37.51 -14.03
C ARG A 632 10.84 -38.62 -14.18
N PHE A 633 11.18 -39.71 -14.87
CA PHE A 633 10.31 -40.88 -15.00
C PHE A 633 10.02 -41.51 -13.64
N LYS A 634 11.06 -41.77 -12.83
CA LYS A 634 10.92 -42.30 -11.46
C LYS A 634 10.04 -41.42 -10.58
N ILE A 635 10.21 -40.09 -10.62
CA ILE A 635 9.38 -39.16 -9.86
C ILE A 635 7.92 -39.25 -10.29
N THR A 636 7.66 -39.25 -11.60
CA THR A 636 6.31 -39.34 -12.16
C THR A 636 5.64 -40.66 -11.76
N PHE A 637 6.38 -41.78 -11.85
CA PHE A 637 5.92 -43.08 -11.38
C PHE A 637 5.49 -43.03 -9.90
N TRP A 638 6.30 -42.46 -9.00
CA TRP A 638 5.95 -42.37 -7.58
C TRP A 638 4.78 -41.42 -7.29
N ILE A 639 4.61 -40.36 -8.08
CA ILE A 639 3.46 -39.46 -8.00
C ILE A 639 2.18 -40.18 -8.42
N ASP A 640 2.22 -40.94 -9.50
CA ASP A 640 1.07 -41.73 -9.94
C ASP A 640 0.76 -42.85 -8.94
N HIS A 641 1.78 -43.48 -8.36
CA HIS A 641 1.62 -44.52 -7.37
C HIS A 641 0.97 -43.99 -6.08
N ILE A 642 1.42 -42.85 -5.54
CA ILE A 642 0.79 -42.24 -4.36
C ILE A 642 -0.63 -41.76 -4.65
N LYS A 643 -0.91 -41.34 -5.89
CA LYS A 643 -2.26 -40.96 -6.35
C LYS A 643 -3.20 -42.16 -6.41
N GLN A 644 -2.73 -43.30 -6.90
CA GLN A 644 -3.50 -44.54 -6.91
C GLN A 644 -3.80 -45.03 -5.48
N GLU A 645 -2.79 -45.09 -4.61
CA GLU A 645 -2.95 -45.44 -3.18
C GLU A 645 -3.94 -44.50 -2.47
N TRP A 646 -3.86 -43.19 -2.76
CA TRP A 646 -4.75 -42.20 -2.18
C TRP A 646 -6.21 -42.38 -2.60
N ASN A 647 -6.44 -42.67 -3.89
CA ASN A 647 -7.77 -42.92 -4.42
C ASN A 647 -8.38 -44.22 -3.87
N GLN A 648 -7.57 -45.28 -3.74
CA GLN A 648 -7.99 -46.55 -3.12
C GLN A 648 -8.34 -46.38 -1.65
N TYR A 649 -7.59 -45.55 -0.92
CA TYR A 649 -7.95 -45.21 0.45
C TYR A 649 -9.27 -44.41 0.52
N LYS A 650 -9.44 -43.39 -0.34
CA LYS A 650 -10.64 -42.54 -0.34
C LYS A 650 -11.93 -43.31 -0.62
N SER A 651 -11.90 -44.33 -1.46
CA SER A 651 -13.07 -45.17 -1.78
C SER A 651 -13.50 -46.08 -0.62
N LYS A 652 -12.70 -46.21 0.45
CA LYS A 652 -12.92 -47.15 1.57
C LYS A 652 -12.96 -46.48 2.94
N LYS A 653 -13.24 -45.18 2.99
CA LYS A 653 -13.08 -44.29 4.16
C LYS A 653 -13.99 -44.60 5.37
N GLU A 654 -14.89 -45.58 5.29
CA GLU A 654 -16.07 -45.64 6.18
C GLU A 654 -15.86 -46.28 7.56
N GLN A 655 -14.70 -46.87 7.91
CA GLN A 655 -14.50 -47.43 9.26
C GLN A 655 -13.08 -47.25 9.81
N MET A 656 -12.95 -47.16 11.14
CA MET A 656 -11.66 -47.20 11.82
C MET A 656 -10.97 -48.53 11.51
N CYS A 657 -9.74 -48.47 10.97
CA CYS A 657 -9.03 -49.65 10.55
C CYS A 657 -8.44 -50.38 11.78
N LYS A 658 -8.68 -51.69 11.90
CA LYS A 658 -8.13 -52.56 12.95
C LYS A 658 -6.61 -52.41 13.15
N CYS A 659 -5.86 -52.14 12.07
CA CYS A 659 -4.41 -51.93 12.19
C CYS A 659 -4.03 -50.72 13.08
N THR A 660 -4.89 -49.71 13.15
CA THR A 660 -4.68 -48.52 13.96
C THR A 660 -4.94 -48.82 15.44
N GLU A 661 -5.95 -49.62 15.76
CA GLU A 661 -6.22 -50.10 17.12
C GLU A 661 -5.05 -50.97 17.62
N ILE A 662 -4.65 -51.95 16.81
CA ILE A 662 -3.50 -52.82 17.12
C ILE A 662 -2.24 -51.97 17.34
N TRP A 663 -1.97 -50.99 16.48
CA TRP A 663 -0.80 -50.12 16.62
C TRP A 663 -0.75 -49.38 17.96
N ASN A 664 -1.90 -48.85 18.40
CA ASN A 664 -2.00 -48.07 19.63
C ASN A 664 -1.77 -48.94 20.87
N CYS A 665 -2.22 -50.20 20.84
CA CYS A 665 -2.05 -51.18 21.93
C CYS A 665 -0.76 -52.01 21.84
N SER A 666 0.02 -51.85 20.76
CA SER A 666 1.24 -52.62 20.51
C SER A 666 2.46 -52.06 21.25
N ASP A 667 3.34 -52.96 21.69
CA ASP A 667 4.70 -52.64 22.13
C ASP A 667 5.63 -52.25 20.95
N ASN A 668 6.89 -51.93 21.25
CA ASN A 668 7.84 -51.48 20.24
C ASN A 668 8.17 -52.58 19.20
N ASP A 669 8.26 -53.84 19.61
CA ASP A 669 8.57 -54.95 18.71
C ASP A 669 7.41 -55.25 17.76
N SER A 670 6.17 -55.22 18.26
CA SER A 670 4.97 -55.37 17.43
C SER A 670 4.84 -54.20 16.45
N ARG A 671 5.15 -52.98 16.89
CA ARG A 671 5.20 -51.81 15.97
C ARG A 671 6.28 -51.96 14.90
N LYS A 672 7.41 -52.61 15.20
CA LYS A 672 8.45 -52.91 14.21
C LYS A 672 7.95 -53.88 13.15
N LYS A 673 7.31 -54.98 13.55
CA LYS A 673 6.66 -55.93 12.62
C LYS A 673 5.57 -55.27 11.76
N LEU A 674 4.75 -54.39 12.35
CA LEU A 674 3.75 -53.61 11.60
C LEU A 674 4.40 -52.69 10.55
N LYS A 675 5.55 -52.08 10.84
CA LYS A 675 6.31 -51.30 9.84
C LYS A 675 6.85 -52.17 8.70
N GLU A 676 7.24 -53.40 9.00
CA GLU A 676 7.66 -54.39 8.00
C GLU A 676 6.47 -54.77 7.09
N ILE A 677 5.30 -55.04 7.67
CA ILE A 677 4.05 -55.29 6.92
C ILE A 677 3.70 -54.11 6.01
N ALA A 678 3.76 -52.87 6.51
CA ALA A 678 3.51 -51.68 5.68
C ALA A 678 4.52 -51.50 4.53
N SER A 679 5.70 -52.11 4.65
CA SER A 679 6.75 -52.08 3.62
C SER A 679 6.66 -53.22 2.61
N PHE A 680 5.79 -54.21 2.84
CA PHE A 680 5.57 -55.33 1.94
C PHE A 680 4.88 -54.86 0.64
N HIS A 681 5.21 -55.47 -0.50
CA HIS A 681 4.74 -55.07 -1.84
C HIS A 681 4.86 -53.56 -2.13
N ARG A 682 5.90 -52.86 -1.64
CA ARG A 682 5.99 -51.38 -1.70
C ARG A 682 5.78 -50.75 -3.09
N ASN A 683 5.98 -51.49 -4.17
CA ASN A 683 5.85 -51.00 -5.55
C ASN A 683 4.48 -51.28 -6.18
N GLU A 684 3.60 -52.02 -5.51
CA GLU A 684 2.27 -52.37 -6.02
C GLU A 684 1.20 -51.47 -5.39
N VAL A 685 0.05 -51.30 -6.04
CA VAL A 685 -1.09 -50.62 -5.41
C VAL A 685 -1.86 -51.65 -4.62
N VAL A 686 -2.08 -51.38 -3.33
CA VAL A 686 -2.88 -52.28 -2.49
C VAL A 686 -4.34 -51.88 -2.50
N ASP A 687 -5.23 -52.87 -2.63
CA ASP A 687 -6.66 -52.64 -2.61
C ASP A 687 -7.23 -52.61 -1.18
N ARG A 688 -6.51 -53.10 -0.19
CA ARG A 688 -6.98 -53.24 1.21
C ARG A 688 -5.89 -52.84 2.19
N CYS A 689 -6.23 -52.81 3.49
CA CYS A 689 -5.24 -52.55 4.52
C CYS A 689 -4.08 -53.56 4.39
N PRO A 690 -2.80 -53.15 4.47
CA PRO A 690 -1.67 -54.07 4.40
C PRO A 690 -1.72 -55.22 5.42
N LEU A 691 -2.41 -55.04 6.55
CA LEU A 691 -2.63 -56.10 7.55
C LEU A 691 -3.51 -57.26 7.02
N GLN A 692 -4.35 -57.00 6.01
CA GLN A 692 -5.29 -57.97 5.45
C GLN A 692 -4.72 -58.68 4.21
N MET A 693 -3.46 -58.41 3.87
CA MET A 693 -2.77 -59.01 2.75
C MET A 693 -1.95 -60.21 3.20
N GLU A 694 -1.71 -61.15 2.29
CA GLU A 694 -0.75 -62.22 2.54
C GLU A 694 0.67 -61.66 2.43
N HIS A 695 1.36 -61.56 3.57
CA HIS A 695 2.68 -60.95 3.67
C HIS A 695 3.76 -61.87 4.23
N GLY A 696 3.42 -63.10 4.64
CA GLY A 696 4.37 -64.07 5.22
C GLY A 696 4.94 -63.70 6.60
N ILE A 697 4.73 -62.47 7.09
CA ILE A 697 5.13 -62.02 8.42
C ILE A 697 4.21 -62.58 9.50
N PHE A 698 4.74 -63.40 10.42
CA PHE A 698 4.01 -63.91 11.59
C PHE A 698 3.78 -62.79 12.63
N PHE A 699 2.51 -62.42 12.82
CA PHE A 699 2.08 -61.43 13.81
C PHE A 699 1.19 -62.10 14.86
N GLU A 700 1.79 -62.54 15.97
CA GLU A 700 1.04 -63.04 17.12
C GLU A 700 0.43 -61.86 17.88
N MET A 701 -0.89 -61.70 17.79
CA MET A 701 -1.62 -60.76 18.64
C MET A 701 -1.60 -61.27 20.08
N SER A 702 -1.04 -60.50 21.01
CA SER A 702 -1.11 -60.80 22.44
C SER A 702 -2.57 -60.98 22.86
N ASN A 703 -2.84 -61.96 23.74
CA ASN A 703 -4.19 -62.31 24.20
C ASN A 703 -4.97 -61.15 24.86
N SER A 704 -4.30 -60.03 25.19
CA SER A 704 -4.91 -58.79 25.68
C SER A 704 -5.67 -57.98 24.63
N ILE A 705 -5.45 -58.21 23.33
CA ILE A 705 -6.06 -57.44 22.22
C ILE A 705 -7.22 -58.22 21.56
N ARG A 706 -7.43 -59.50 21.95
CA ARG A 706 -8.50 -60.37 21.40
C ARG A 706 -9.89 -60.15 22.02
N LYS A 707 -10.07 -59.21 22.96
CA LYS A 707 -11.36 -58.90 23.58
C LYS A 707 -12.01 -57.67 22.97
#